data_AF-A0A2C6MCZ5-F1
#
_entry.id   AF-A0A2C6MCZ5-F1
#
_cell.length_a   1.000
_cell.length_b   1.000
_cell.length_c   1.000
_cell.angle_alpha   90.00
_cell.angle_beta   90.00
_cell.angle_gamma   90.00
#
_symmetry.space_group_name_H-M   'P 1'
#
loop_
_entity.id
_entity.type
_entity.pdbx_description
1 polymer ?
#
loop_
_entity_poly.entity_id
_entity_poly.type
_entity_poly.pdbx_seq_one_letter_code
_entity_poly.pdbx_strand_id
1 'polypeptide(L)'
;MMSPNVRTKLSLFTTLLMLLQLFIFVTPGMASETIGSVDKYKTKGPQYMPLRPDLLNQKGLPEGPVMKSFGSNMGSTFTSKANDNINPKLPDGSIKPKMSPAPELDQSGRLLVPQIGTKKSVAIMVYFENDPFEPGIDQNYFNDMLFNDTPGANSMHNYYKEQSYGQLNIDGIVLGPYKSDYNIDYYAQDTATNNNGIDDANVQIYELARESVQKAVYDNPDFNWDDYDQDSDGFIDNVIIIQAGPGQEEGAPANKSIWSHQSAIPGGEPVGDGLKVANYTMQPETGKIGVFAHEYGHVLGLPDLYDVSYTITGAGEWELMASGSWNNNGETPAGLSAWSKHYLGWLNYTEPNEDLKDLVLQNTVDYPEALRLWTNGQGSNTYYLVENRQKKGYDSFLPGEGLLVWWIDNPERFVDYNRVNVPVPTCMPVEADGNYNLWSSGLLQSNSGDAGDPFPGSTNNTAFTFTSTPNATTYDLLNPNNWEVSGLWDGLYTGVSLWNIQAQDPSANIKTYKFDTTVKNGILLTPRTSLSQSSLTLGQSINLEYVLLNDNTVVNIYVVDGNGSLVRNLITSNTENKGIHSISWDGKKNNGSYVSAGNYKIRIETSVTSTNTKNPLGGGSSFERTATSSHELAIQVTSNNTGSIGGGGGGGGGGISTDSSKESIIGDFEFNEAVSESKETGRVEISTSGKEVRLNEKQLKRVVETNKPMALSVNNVGIVLSNQLVQRLLEIGNASFTVEPVTVNQAQSIMAQADNRNQFKLVDNIYEITISAGKKEFTFKDDETVTAELPVPASARKLAGQGKLTVGYYNPTEKKWEDMNATYNEKKNTMAFTTSHFSKYAVLEKTAQADVMRKPAVIKLTLGQVEAQLNGYKYSLDAKPFLDTEVNRTLVPVRFVSEALGCKVDWIAKDKKVEIKKGNNVVVLTLGSKEVLVNGRKSIMDCAPNIMPPGRTFVPLRFISETLVPKSNTIKQLSP
;
A
#
# COMPACT_ATOMS: atom_id res chain seq x y z
N MET A 1 53.62 -52.54 -19.42
CA MET A 1 52.54 -53.03 -20.31
C MET A 1 51.28 -53.28 -19.50
N MET A 2 50.18 -53.57 -20.18
CA MET A 2 48.78 -53.61 -19.73
C MET A 2 48.43 -54.38 -18.43
N SER A 3 47.31 -53.94 -17.83
CA SER A 3 46.36 -54.65 -16.94
C SER A 3 45.73 -55.91 -17.66
N PRO A 4 44.84 -56.76 -17.08
CA PRO A 4 44.02 -56.57 -15.85
C PRO A 4 43.76 -57.80 -14.94
N ASN A 5 42.96 -57.56 -13.87
CA ASN A 5 41.96 -58.42 -13.18
C ASN A 5 42.14 -58.59 -11.65
N VAL A 6 41.10 -58.64 -10.79
CA VAL A 6 39.74 -58.03 -10.82
C VAL A 6 39.09 -58.11 -9.41
N ARG A 7 38.44 -57.02 -8.92
CA ARG A 7 37.53 -56.95 -7.73
C ARG A 7 38.17 -57.32 -6.34
N THR A 8 37.68 -56.89 -5.16
CA THR A 8 36.50 -56.08 -4.74
C THR A 8 36.72 -55.39 -3.38
N LYS A 9 36.01 -54.27 -3.13
CA LYS A 9 35.65 -53.63 -1.83
C LYS A 9 36.78 -53.15 -0.88
N LEU A 10 36.62 -51.92 -0.38
CA LEU A 10 37.30 -51.41 0.83
C LEU A 10 36.37 -50.44 1.59
N SER A 11 36.37 -50.51 2.93
CA SER A 11 35.71 -49.56 3.85
C SER A 11 36.17 -49.81 5.30
N LEU A 12 36.03 -48.81 6.17
CA LEU A 12 36.11 -48.83 7.65
C LEU A 12 37.51 -48.73 8.34
N PHE A 13 37.57 -47.80 9.32
CA PHE A 13 38.61 -47.54 10.35
C PHE A 13 40.02 -47.10 9.85
N THR A 14 40.84 -46.36 10.62
CA THR A 14 40.86 -46.14 12.09
C THR A 14 41.45 -44.78 12.49
N THR A 15 40.94 -44.13 13.55
CA THR A 15 41.71 -43.12 14.35
C THR A 15 41.19 -43.03 15.81
N LEU A 16 41.91 -43.60 16.80
CA LEU A 16 41.73 -43.28 18.24
C LEU A 16 42.84 -43.90 19.13
N LEU A 17 43.47 -43.09 20.02
CA LEU A 17 44.11 -43.44 21.32
C LEU A 17 44.54 -42.09 21.97
N MET A 18 43.91 -41.58 23.05
CA MET A 18 44.16 -41.81 24.50
C MET A 18 45.52 -41.30 25.06
N LEU A 19 45.67 -40.86 26.33
CA LEU A 19 44.86 -40.11 27.33
C LEU A 19 45.68 -39.90 28.66
N LEU A 20 45.08 -39.31 29.71
CA LEU A 20 45.50 -39.24 31.15
C LEU A 20 46.64 -38.25 31.54
N GLN A 21 46.68 -37.57 32.71
CA GLN A 21 45.82 -37.49 33.92
C GLN A 21 45.36 -36.01 34.24
N LEU A 22 45.40 -35.30 35.40
CA LEU A 22 45.84 -35.53 36.82
C LEU A 22 45.23 -34.52 37.87
N PHE A 23 44.27 -34.95 38.72
CA PHE A 23 43.90 -34.44 40.08
C PHE A 23 43.09 -33.13 40.34
N ILE A 24 42.75 -32.88 41.64
CA ILE A 24 41.54 -32.22 42.22
C ILE A 24 41.90 -31.42 43.53
N PHE A 25 40.96 -30.57 44.04
CA PHE A 25 40.84 -29.91 45.38
C PHE A 25 41.45 -28.49 45.55
N VAL A 26 40.95 -27.51 46.37
CA VAL A 26 39.82 -27.39 47.35
C VAL A 26 39.15 -25.97 47.23
N THR A 27 37.97 -25.74 47.85
CA THR A 27 37.30 -24.43 48.12
C THR A 27 37.47 -24.01 49.61
N PRO A 28 36.78 -23.00 50.22
CA PRO A 28 36.14 -21.73 49.77
C PRO A 28 36.69 -20.48 50.53
N GLY A 29 36.10 -19.26 50.40
CA GLY A 29 36.53 -18.12 51.24
C GLY A 29 35.76 -16.77 51.23
N MET A 30 34.72 -16.66 52.06
CA MET A 30 34.21 -15.42 52.72
C MET A 30 33.59 -14.26 51.88
N ALA A 31 33.05 -13.26 52.58
CA ALA A 31 32.12 -12.22 52.11
C ALA A 31 32.23 -10.91 52.95
N SER A 32 31.29 -9.96 52.75
CA SER A 32 31.24 -8.57 53.27
C SER A 32 32.05 -7.55 52.42
N GLU A 33 31.70 -6.26 52.28
CA GLU A 33 30.54 -5.47 52.77
C GLU A 33 30.42 -4.13 51.96
N THR A 34 29.20 -3.53 51.89
CA THR A 34 28.82 -2.07 51.78
C THR A 34 29.75 -1.00 51.11
N ILE A 35 29.33 0.08 50.39
CA ILE A 35 28.13 0.97 50.35
C ILE A 35 28.02 1.68 48.95
N GLY A 36 26.82 2.02 48.44
CA GLY A 36 26.63 3.17 47.50
C GLY A 36 25.34 3.11 46.65
N SER A 37 24.58 4.21 46.45
CA SER A 37 23.10 4.04 46.23
C SER A 37 22.28 5.05 45.38
N VAL A 38 21.49 4.52 44.42
CA VAL A 38 20.40 5.05 43.52
C VAL A 38 20.77 6.19 42.51
N ASP A 39 19.86 6.99 41.92
CA ASP A 39 20.08 7.69 40.61
C ASP A 39 19.62 9.17 40.46
N LYS A 40 20.34 9.95 39.59
CA LYS A 40 19.91 11.08 38.70
C LYS A 40 21.10 11.81 38.01
N TYR A 41 20.98 12.52 36.87
CA TYR A 41 19.84 12.98 36.04
C TYR A 41 20.07 12.77 34.51
N LYS A 42 19.02 12.98 33.70
CA LYS A 42 18.95 12.80 32.24
C LYS A 42 19.43 14.04 31.44
N THR A 43 19.95 13.88 30.22
CA THR A 43 19.24 14.14 28.92
C THR A 43 20.18 14.26 27.69
N LYS A 44 19.64 13.86 26.51
CA LYS A 44 20.05 14.17 25.12
C LYS A 44 21.35 13.52 24.58
N GLY A 45 21.26 12.99 23.35
CA GLY A 45 22.39 12.69 22.45
C GLY A 45 22.63 13.85 21.45
N PRO A 46 23.19 13.64 20.25
CA PRO A 46 23.36 12.36 19.52
C PRO A 46 24.79 11.80 19.54
N GLN A 47 24.96 10.55 19.07
CA GLN A 47 26.23 9.91 18.67
C GLN A 47 25.94 8.88 17.55
N TYR A 48 26.84 8.75 16.57
CA TYR A 48 26.72 7.94 15.34
C TYR A 48 28.07 7.19 15.06
N MET A 49 28.07 5.94 14.57
CA MET A 49 29.12 5.40 13.65
C MET A 49 30.63 5.47 13.94
N PRO A 50 31.20 4.71 14.91
CA PRO A 50 32.51 4.07 14.72
C PRO A 50 32.43 2.83 13.79
N LEU A 51 33.23 2.77 12.72
CA LEU A 51 33.19 1.67 11.72
C LEU A 51 34.21 0.52 11.93
N ARG A 52 33.88 -0.60 11.28
CA ARG A 52 34.64 -1.85 11.01
C ARG A 52 34.90 -2.86 12.16
N PRO A 53 34.99 -4.18 11.83
CA PRO A 53 34.77 -5.27 12.79
C PRO A 53 36.06 -6.01 13.26
N ASP A 54 37.26 -5.52 12.92
CA ASP A 54 38.51 -6.29 12.98
C ASP A 54 39.28 -6.23 14.32
N LEU A 55 38.79 -5.50 15.33
CA LEU A 55 39.45 -5.36 16.64
C LEU A 55 38.95 -6.34 17.73
N LEU A 56 39.13 -7.64 17.48
CA LEU A 56 38.91 -8.70 18.47
C LEU A 56 40.04 -8.76 19.51
N ASN A 57 39.69 -8.59 20.80
CA ASN A 57 40.48 -8.73 22.04
C ASN A 57 41.35 -7.52 22.50
N GLN A 58 40.92 -6.83 23.58
CA GLN A 58 41.50 -7.05 24.93
C GLN A 58 40.83 -6.24 26.08
N LYS A 59 40.34 -6.98 27.10
CA LYS A 59 40.24 -6.68 28.55
C LYS A 59 40.10 -5.23 29.08
N GLY A 60 39.05 -5.00 29.90
CA GLY A 60 39.21 -4.28 31.19
C GLY A 60 38.09 -3.32 31.66
N LEU A 61 37.19 -3.79 32.52
CA LEU A 61 36.38 -2.95 33.44
C LEU A 61 37.10 -2.86 34.81
N PRO A 62 37.08 -1.72 35.54
CA PRO A 62 35.94 -1.32 36.42
C PRO A 62 35.70 0.23 36.50
N GLU A 63 34.71 0.86 37.16
CA GLU A 63 33.38 0.51 37.73
C GLU A 63 32.56 1.83 37.99
N GLY A 64 31.35 1.73 38.58
CA GLY A 64 30.60 2.90 39.13
C GLY A 64 31.08 3.35 40.54
N PRO A 65 30.36 4.22 41.32
CA PRO A 65 28.88 4.23 41.40
C PRO A 65 28.10 5.55 41.78
N VAL A 66 26.93 5.79 41.15
CA VAL A 66 25.57 5.87 41.81
C VAL A 66 25.23 6.97 42.91
N MET A 67 24.10 7.73 42.80
CA MET A 67 23.52 8.71 43.78
C MET A 67 21.94 8.90 43.78
N LYS A 68 21.24 8.78 44.93
CA LYS A 68 19.77 8.51 45.19
C LYS A 68 18.66 9.56 44.81
N SER A 69 17.40 9.08 44.85
CA SER A 69 16.13 9.59 44.26
C SER A 69 15.28 10.62 45.07
N PHE A 70 13.92 10.63 44.93
CA PHE A 70 12.90 11.68 45.27
C PHE A 70 12.84 12.91 44.30
N GLY A 71 11.76 13.70 44.16
CA GLY A 71 10.34 13.58 44.58
C GLY A 71 9.54 14.91 44.36
N SER A 72 8.35 14.84 43.74
CA SER A 72 7.20 15.83 43.62
C SER A 72 7.36 17.33 44.04
N ASN A 73 6.76 18.36 43.40
CA ASN A 73 5.32 18.61 43.17
C ASN A 73 5.05 20.04 42.57
N MET A 74 3.82 20.33 42.06
CA MET A 74 3.25 21.67 41.67
C MET A 74 3.92 22.46 40.50
N GLY A 75 3.28 23.41 39.78
CA GLY A 75 1.86 23.79 39.68
C GLY A 75 1.56 25.07 38.84
N SER A 76 0.57 25.00 37.92
CA SER A 76 -0.25 26.09 37.29
C SER A 76 0.36 27.31 36.54
N THR A 77 0.15 27.31 35.20
CA THR A 77 -0.31 28.42 34.30
C THR A 77 0.32 29.83 34.28
N PHE A 78 0.68 30.29 33.07
CA PHE A 78 0.57 31.70 32.62
C PHE A 78 0.18 31.78 31.12
N THR A 79 -0.29 32.94 30.63
CA THR A 79 -0.91 33.09 29.29
C THR A 79 -0.41 34.30 28.48
N SER A 80 -0.28 34.11 27.16
CA SER A 80 -0.29 35.15 26.11
C SER A 80 -0.98 34.55 24.88
N LYS A 81 -2.02 35.14 24.28
CA LYS A 81 -2.17 36.46 23.62
C LYS A 81 -1.26 36.64 22.39
N ALA A 82 -1.93 36.85 21.25
CA ALA A 82 -1.34 37.13 19.94
C ALA A 82 -1.61 38.59 19.50
N ASN A 83 -1.10 38.94 18.32
CA ASN A 83 -1.19 40.24 17.62
C ASN A 83 -0.38 41.39 18.27
N ASP A 84 0.29 42.27 17.52
CA ASP A 84 0.40 42.41 16.05
C ASP A 84 1.87 42.58 15.61
N ASN A 85 2.19 42.14 14.39
CA ASN A 85 3.02 42.95 13.49
C ASN A 85 2.80 42.59 12.01
N ILE A 86 2.99 43.58 11.14
CA ILE A 86 2.41 43.64 9.79
C ILE A 86 3.05 42.64 8.82
N ASN A 87 2.22 41.95 8.04
CA ASN A 87 2.61 40.90 7.09
C ASN A 87 2.41 41.36 5.63
N PRO A 88 3.47 41.54 4.82
CA PRO A 88 3.36 41.69 3.37
C PRO A 88 3.06 40.32 2.74
N LYS A 89 1.77 39.97 2.64
CA LYS A 89 1.32 38.72 2.03
C LYS A 89 1.79 38.60 0.57
N LEU A 90 2.73 37.70 0.31
CA LEU A 90 2.94 37.12 -1.01
C LEU A 90 1.99 35.92 -1.22
N PRO A 91 1.54 35.66 -2.46
CA PRO A 91 0.67 34.55 -2.79
C PRO A 91 1.46 33.25 -3.07
N ASP A 92 0.68 32.17 -3.26
CA ASP A 92 1.09 30.85 -3.75
C ASP A 92 2.17 30.10 -2.95
N GLY A 93 2.59 28.95 -3.51
CA GLY A 93 2.92 27.73 -2.78
C GLY A 93 4.38 27.35 -2.77
N SER A 94 5.30 28.31 -2.92
CA SER A 94 6.74 28.06 -2.88
C SER A 94 7.14 27.32 -1.59
N ILE A 95 7.81 26.18 -1.73
CA ILE A 95 8.54 25.56 -0.61
C ILE A 95 9.58 26.58 -0.11
N LYS A 96 9.80 26.66 1.21
CA LYS A 96 10.85 27.50 1.79
C LYS A 96 11.59 26.76 2.91
N PRO A 97 12.92 26.95 3.02
CA PRO A 97 13.77 26.04 3.77
C PRO A 97 13.59 26.17 5.29
N LYS A 98 13.10 25.07 5.86
CA LYS A 98 13.85 24.34 6.88
C LYS A 98 14.32 23.03 6.23
N MET A 99 15.14 22.23 6.94
CA MET A 99 15.25 20.79 6.64
C MET A 99 13.84 20.24 6.38
N SER A 100 13.67 19.59 5.23
CA SER A 100 12.37 19.49 4.57
C SER A 100 11.30 18.88 5.48
N PRO A 101 10.06 19.42 5.50
CA PRO A 101 8.95 18.66 6.03
C PRO A 101 8.78 17.39 5.20
N ALA A 102 8.29 16.30 5.82
CA ALA A 102 7.96 15.04 5.17
C ALA A 102 7.52 15.21 3.71
N PRO A 103 8.21 14.58 2.73
CA PRO A 103 7.73 14.61 1.35
C PRO A 103 6.32 14.00 1.33
N GLU A 104 5.35 14.71 0.76
CA GLU A 104 3.95 14.32 0.90
C GLU A 104 3.71 12.92 0.30
N LEU A 105 3.10 12.02 1.08
CA LEU A 105 2.85 10.64 0.68
C LEU A 105 1.37 10.39 0.32
N ASP A 106 1.14 9.43 -0.56
CA ASP A 106 -0.18 8.86 -0.82
C ASP A 106 -0.61 7.87 0.28
N GLN A 107 -1.86 7.41 0.20
CA GLN A 107 -2.46 6.52 1.21
C GLN A 107 -1.89 5.09 1.21
N SER A 108 -0.97 4.75 0.30
CA SER A 108 -0.26 3.46 0.24
C SER A 108 1.15 3.50 0.85
N GLY A 109 1.71 4.71 1.05
CA GLY A 109 3.08 4.93 1.53
C GLY A 109 4.06 5.44 0.47
N ARG A 110 3.59 5.85 -0.72
CA ARG A 110 4.43 6.31 -1.83
C ARG A 110 4.51 7.82 -1.91
N LEU A 111 5.60 8.38 -2.43
CA LEU A 111 5.70 9.81 -2.77
C LEU A 111 4.54 10.26 -3.68
N LEU A 112 3.91 11.40 -3.39
CA LEU A 112 2.91 12.03 -4.28
C LEU A 112 3.50 12.44 -5.63
N VAL A 113 4.82 12.64 -5.69
CA VAL A 113 5.61 12.85 -6.91
C VAL A 113 6.57 11.66 -7.06
N PRO A 114 6.24 10.64 -7.88
CA PRO A 114 7.12 9.53 -8.18
C PRO A 114 8.43 10.00 -8.82
N GLN A 115 9.55 9.37 -8.47
CA GLN A 115 10.88 9.78 -8.96
C GLN A 115 11.17 9.19 -10.35
N ILE A 116 10.56 9.76 -11.39
CA ILE A 116 10.60 9.24 -12.76
C ILE A 116 11.04 10.31 -13.78
N GLY A 117 11.39 9.88 -14.99
CA GLY A 117 11.85 10.74 -16.08
C GLY A 117 13.38 10.77 -16.21
N THR A 118 13.92 11.92 -16.59
CA THR A 118 15.36 12.18 -16.60
C THR A 118 15.68 13.22 -15.54
N LYS A 119 16.50 12.87 -14.54
CA LYS A 119 17.09 13.82 -13.60
C LYS A 119 18.46 14.24 -14.11
N LYS A 120 18.73 15.54 -14.13
CA LYS A 120 20.02 16.10 -14.51
C LYS A 120 20.86 16.42 -13.27
N SER A 121 22.12 16.01 -13.27
CA SER A 121 23.01 16.11 -12.12
C SER A 121 24.36 16.70 -12.50
N VAL A 122 24.83 17.70 -11.75
CA VAL A 122 26.17 18.26 -11.89
C VAL A 122 27.07 17.61 -10.84
N ALA A 123 28.10 16.91 -11.29
CA ALA A 123 29.19 16.44 -10.45
C ALA A 123 30.35 17.42 -10.52
N ILE A 124 30.93 17.77 -9.36
CA ILE A 124 31.99 18.78 -9.25
C ILE A 124 33.15 18.19 -8.48
N MET A 125 34.27 18.01 -9.16
CA MET A 125 35.53 17.60 -8.55
C MET A 125 36.18 18.82 -7.85
N VAL A 126 36.57 18.67 -6.59
CA VAL A 126 37.27 19.68 -5.79
C VAL A 126 38.52 19.08 -5.13
N TYR A 127 39.63 19.83 -5.14
CA TYR A 127 40.92 19.38 -4.61
C TYR A 127 41.63 20.47 -3.78
N PHE A 128 42.60 20.06 -2.97
CA PHE A 128 43.26 20.91 -1.97
C PHE A 128 44.72 21.22 -2.34
N GLU A 129 45.39 22.19 -1.70
CA GLU A 129 46.73 22.68 -2.11
C GLU A 129 47.79 21.56 -2.17
N ASN A 130 47.76 20.63 -1.22
CA ASN A 130 48.73 19.54 -1.11
C ASN A 130 48.15 18.17 -1.51
N ASP A 131 46.84 18.10 -1.72
CA ASP A 131 46.06 16.88 -1.86
C ASP A 131 45.25 16.96 -3.17
N PRO A 132 45.91 16.74 -4.33
CA PRO A 132 45.27 16.63 -5.64
C PRO A 132 44.71 15.21 -5.86
N PHE A 133 43.83 15.08 -6.86
CA PHE A 133 43.38 13.78 -7.35
C PHE A 133 44.56 12.90 -7.83
N GLU A 134 44.47 11.61 -7.57
CA GLU A 134 45.44 10.58 -7.96
C GLU A 134 45.51 10.40 -9.49
N PRO A 135 46.69 10.10 -10.06
CA PRO A 135 46.87 10.05 -11.52
C PRO A 135 46.02 8.98 -12.21
N GLY A 136 44.97 9.43 -12.90
CA GLY A 136 44.02 8.58 -13.64
C GLY A 136 42.59 8.67 -13.12
N ILE A 137 42.35 9.34 -12.00
CA ILE A 137 41.02 9.68 -11.52
C ILE A 137 40.68 11.10 -12.01
N ASP A 138 39.99 11.17 -13.15
CA ASP A 138 39.66 12.42 -13.84
C ASP A 138 38.14 12.57 -14.12
N GLN A 139 37.76 13.60 -14.89
CA GLN A 139 36.37 13.80 -15.32
C GLN A 139 35.80 12.57 -16.04
N ASN A 140 36.59 11.85 -16.84
CA ASN A 140 36.14 10.70 -17.60
C ASN A 140 35.88 9.51 -16.66
N TYR A 141 36.76 9.27 -15.68
CA TYR A 141 36.55 8.23 -14.65
C TYR A 141 35.22 8.40 -13.92
N PHE A 142 34.93 9.60 -13.42
CA PHE A 142 33.66 9.86 -12.74
C PHE A 142 32.47 9.88 -13.70
N ASN A 143 32.63 10.33 -14.95
CA ASN A 143 31.56 10.27 -15.94
C ASN A 143 31.21 8.80 -16.30
N ASP A 144 32.21 7.93 -16.38
CA ASP A 144 32.01 6.48 -16.57
C ASP A 144 31.31 5.84 -15.38
N MET A 145 31.70 6.17 -14.14
CA MET A 145 31.07 5.63 -12.92
C MET A 145 29.67 6.20 -12.64
N LEU A 146 29.38 7.45 -13.00
CA LEU A 146 28.11 8.11 -12.66
C LEU A 146 27.09 8.07 -13.81
N PHE A 147 27.48 8.45 -15.03
CA PHE A 147 26.54 8.86 -16.09
C PHE A 147 26.56 7.98 -17.35
N ASN A 148 27.48 7.01 -17.47
CA ASN A 148 27.56 6.14 -18.65
C ASN A 148 26.31 5.26 -18.83
N ASP A 149 25.54 5.51 -19.89
CA ASP A 149 24.27 4.85 -20.21
C ASP A 149 24.42 3.57 -21.03
N THR A 150 25.65 3.18 -21.38
CA THR A 150 25.97 1.99 -22.19
C THR A 150 25.40 0.75 -21.50
N PRO A 151 24.51 -0.05 -22.14
CA PRO A 151 23.86 -1.18 -21.50
C PRO A 151 24.87 -2.20 -20.92
N GLY A 152 24.86 -2.35 -19.59
CA GLY A 152 25.75 -3.25 -18.86
C GLY A 152 27.08 -2.63 -18.39
N ALA A 153 27.30 -1.32 -18.59
CA ALA A 153 28.35 -0.59 -17.88
C ALA A 153 28.00 -0.48 -16.39
N ASN A 154 28.99 -0.58 -15.51
CA ASN A 154 28.80 -0.47 -14.07
C ASN A 154 28.73 1.02 -13.65
N SER A 155 27.56 1.64 -13.81
CA SER A 155 27.35 3.08 -13.59
C SER A 155 26.13 3.38 -12.72
N MET A 156 26.14 4.50 -11.99
CA MET A 156 25.01 4.95 -11.18
C MET A 156 23.74 5.16 -12.04
N HIS A 157 23.90 5.64 -13.28
CA HIS A 157 22.86 5.63 -14.30
C HIS A 157 22.24 4.24 -14.47
N ASN A 158 23.04 3.21 -14.78
CA ASN A 158 22.53 1.86 -15.03
C ASN A 158 21.97 1.19 -13.77
N TYR A 159 22.54 1.47 -12.59
CA TYR A 159 21.98 1.05 -11.30
C TYR A 159 20.53 1.54 -11.17
N TYR A 160 20.30 2.85 -11.28
CA TYR A 160 18.97 3.42 -11.11
C TYR A 160 18.01 3.10 -12.27
N LYS A 161 18.53 2.88 -13.47
CA LYS A 161 17.78 2.37 -14.63
C LYS A 161 17.29 0.93 -14.39
N GLU A 162 18.10 0.06 -13.77
CA GLU A 162 17.68 -1.28 -13.34
C GLU A 162 16.66 -1.19 -12.19
N GLN A 163 16.98 -0.50 -11.09
CA GLN A 163 16.09 -0.44 -9.90
C GLN A 163 14.73 0.20 -10.17
N SER A 164 14.63 1.12 -11.14
CA SER A 164 13.39 1.79 -11.54
C SER A 164 12.65 1.11 -12.70
N TYR A 165 13.12 -0.02 -13.23
CA TYR A 165 12.58 -0.67 -14.43
C TYR A 165 12.57 0.25 -15.67
N GLY A 166 13.59 1.10 -15.79
CA GLY A 166 13.74 2.11 -16.85
C GLY A 166 12.88 3.36 -16.70
N GLN A 167 12.21 3.55 -15.55
CA GLN A 167 11.36 4.73 -15.30
C GLN A 167 12.16 5.97 -14.91
N LEU A 168 13.37 5.81 -14.36
CA LEU A 168 14.33 6.87 -14.07
C LEU A 168 15.59 6.70 -14.93
N ASN A 169 16.09 7.82 -15.46
CA ASN A 169 17.41 7.95 -16.05
C ASN A 169 18.14 9.09 -15.33
N ILE A 170 19.44 8.92 -15.06
CA ILE A 170 20.29 9.98 -14.49
C ILE A 170 21.22 10.48 -15.58
N ASP A 171 21.02 11.72 -16.00
CA ASP A 171 21.86 12.42 -16.98
C ASP A 171 22.75 13.43 -16.22
N GLY A 172 23.89 13.84 -16.78
CA GLY A 172 24.80 14.71 -16.06
C GLY A 172 26.12 15.02 -16.73
N ILE A 173 26.96 15.74 -15.99
CA ILE A 173 28.31 16.14 -16.39
C ILE A 173 29.23 16.17 -15.17
N VAL A 174 30.53 15.92 -15.38
CA VAL A 174 31.58 16.13 -14.39
C VAL A 174 32.38 17.39 -14.73
N LEU A 175 32.49 18.32 -13.77
CA LEU A 175 33.23 19.58 -13.88
C LEU A 175 34.41 19.60 -12.90
N GLY A 176 35.41 20.45 -13.16
CA GLY A 176 36.64 20.55 -12.36
C GLY A 176 37.79 19.67 -12.88
N PRO A 177 38.80 19.31 -12.06
CA PRO A 177 38.90 19.58 -10.63
C PRO A 177 39.19 21.05 -10.31
N TYR A 178 38.37 21.63 -9.43
CA TYR A 178 38.54 23.00 -8.94
C TYR A 178 39.39 23.02 -7.67
N LYS A 179 40.32 23.96 -7.58
CA LYS A 179 41.13 24.14 -6.38
C LYS A 179 40.31 24.85 -5.30
N SER A 180 40.19 24.23 -4.14
CA SER A 180 39.57 24.84 -2.96
C SER A 180 40.40 26.01 -2.41
N ASP A 181 39.75 26.96 -1.74
CA ASP A 181 40.40 28.14 -1.15
C ASP A 181 41.17 27.81 0.16
N TYR A 182 40.84 26.68 0.79
CA TYR A 182 41.53 26.14 1.97
C TYR A 182 41.87 24.65 1.77
N ASN A 183 42.54 24.01 2.73
CA ASN A 183 42.79 22.56 2.70
C ASN A 183 41.69 21.79 3.43
N ILE A 184 41.62 20.47 3.23
CA ILE A 184 40.60 19.60 3.84
C ILE A 184 40.45 19.80 5.36
N ASP A 185 41.56 19.93 6.10
CA ASP A 185 41.62 20.24 7.54
C ASP A 185 40.84 21.50 7.98
N TYR A 186 40.50 22.40 7.06
CA TYR A 186 39.65 23.57 7.36
C TYR A 186 38.17 23.17 7.43
N TYR A 187 37.68 22.44 6.44
CA TYR A 187 36.28 22.04 6.30
C TYR A 187 35.96 20.81 7.16
N ALA A 188 36.85 19.82 7.18
CA ALA A 188 36.65 18.49 7.75
C ALA A 188 37.04 18.38 9.24
N GLN A 189 36.96 19.46 10.02
CA GLN A 189 37.39 19.47 11.42
C GLN A 189 36.22 19.35 12.39
N ASP A 190 36.30 18.37 13.30
CA ASP A 190 35.30 18.10 14.34
C ASP A 190 35.21 19.23 15.36
N THR A 191 33.99 19.71 15.66
CA THR A 191 33.75 20.57 16.84
C THR A 191 34.08 19.89 18.18
N ALA A 192 34.23 18.57 18.20
CA ALA A 192 34.47 17.77 19.40
C ALA A 192 35.91 17.22 19.46
N THR A 193 36.61 17.46 20.57
CA THR A 193 38.03 17.09 20.78
C THR A 193 38.29 15.60 20.97
N ASN A 194 37.49 14.74 20.32
CA ASN A 194 37.46 13.29 20.54
C ASN A 194 36.89 12.50 19.35
N ASN A 195 37.01 13.02 18.12
CA ASN A 195 36.57 12.39 16.86
C ASN A 195 35.04 12.11 16.77
N ASN A 196 34.21 12.95 17.41
CA ASN A 196 32.76 12.81 17.47
C ASN A 196 32.03 14.14 17.15
N GLY A 197 32.55 14.93 16.23
CA GLY A 197 31.97 16.23 15.85
C GLY A 197 30.96 16.12 14.71
N ILE A 198 30.58 17.30 14.23
CA ILE A 198 30.26 17.50 12.81
C ILE A 198 31.49 18.19 12.21
N ASP A 199 31.65 18.11 10.89
CA ASP A 199 32.56 18.95 10.08
C ASP A 199 32.11 20.43 10.15
N ASP A 200 32.26 21.05 11.33
CA ASP A 200 31.78 22.41 11.65
C ASP A 200 32.69 23.25 12.57
N ALA A 201 33.91 22.79 12.92
CA ALA A 201 34.77 23.49 13.89
C ALA A 201 35.28 24.86 13.45
N ASN A 202 35.64 25.00 12.16
CA ASN A 202 36.15 26.25 11.59
C ASN A 202 35.12 26.92 10.68
N VAL A 203 34.33 26.10 9.99
CA VAL A 203 33.35 26.48 8.96
C VAL A 203 32.34 25.33 8.84
N GLN A 204 31.07 25.61 8.53
CA GLN A 204 30.12 24.54 8.24
C GLN A 204 30.47 23.87 6.90
N ILE A 205 30.56 22.53 6.87
CA ILE A 205 30.97 21.72 5.71
C ILE A 205 30.31 22.10 4.37
N TYR A 206 29.07 22.60 4.39
CA TYR A 206 28.37 23.03 3.19
C TYR A 206 29.05 24.19 2.45
N GLU A 207 29.94 24.95 3.10
CA GLU A 207 30.71 26.01 2.45
C GLU A 207 31.64 25.45 1.38
N LEU A 208 32.19 24.23 1.54
CA LEU A 208 32.94 23.56 0.48
C LEU A 208 32.05 23.27 -0.74
N ALA A 209 30.80 22.86 -0.52
CA ALA A 209 29.84 22.63 -1.60
C ALA A 209 29.46 23.95 -2.32
N ARG A 210 29.11 25.00 -1.56
CA ARG A 210 28.82 26.34 -2.11
C ARG A 210 30.00 26.89 -2.91
N GLU A 211 31.22 26.77 -2.38
CA GLU A 211 32.46 27.22 -3.00
C GLU A 211 32.75 26.44 -4.29
N SER A 212 32.61 25.11 -4.28
CA SER A 212 32.82 24.24 -5.44
C SER A 212 31.83 24.58 -6.58
N VAL A 213 30.55 24.75 -6.26
CA VAL A 213 29.54 25.18 -7.24
C VAL A 213 29.83 26.59 -7.76
N GLN A 214 30.22 27.53 -6.89
CA GLN A 214 30.59 28.89 -7.32
C GLN A 214 31.79 28.91 -8.26
N LYS A 215 32.81 28.09 -8.01
CA LYS A 215 33.97 27.94 -8.92
C LYS A 215 33.54 27.33 -10.26
N ALA A 216 32.69 26.31 -10.24
CA ALA A 216 32.15 25.68 -11.45
C ALA A 216 31.30 26.66 -12.30
N VAL A 217 30.42 27.44 -11.68
CA VAL A 217 29.61 28.47 -12.37
C VAL A 217 30.49 29.56 -12.96
N TYR A 218 31.50 30.04 -12.21
CA TYR A 218 32.40 31.10 -12.68
C TYR A 218 33.31 30.67 -13.85
N ASP A 219 33.81 29.44 -13.85
CA ASP A 219 34.73 28.92 -14.87
C ASP A 219 34.00 28.45 -16.15
N ASN A 220 32.68 28.22 -16.08
CA ASN A 220 31.84 27.78 -17.20
C ASN A 220 30.72 28.80 -17.54
N PRO A 221 31.04 30.04 -17.99
CA PRO A 221 30.04 31.08 -18.26
C PRO A 221 29.18 30.83 -19.52
N ASP A 222 29.58 29.89 -20.39
CA ASP A 222 28.81 29.48 -21.58
C ASP A 222 28.01 28.17 -21.35
N PHE A 223 28.00 27.62 -20.13
CA PHE A 223 27.28 26.38 -19.79
C PHE A 223 25.81 26.66 -19.43
N ASN A 224 24.91 25.83 -19.97
CA ASN A 224 23.46 26.02 -19.78
C ASN A 224 23.01 25.50 -18.40
N TRP A 225 23.17 26.31 -17.36
CA TRP A 225 22.73 25.96 -16.00
C TRP A 225 21.20 25.79 -15.88
N ASP A 226 20.40 26.44 -16.73
CA ASP A 226 18.94 26.25 -16.84
C ASP A 226 18.53 24.77 -17.07
N ASP A 227 19.39 23.93 -17.65
CA ASP A 227 19.12 22.49 -17.82
C ASP A 227 19.15 21.72 -16.48
N TYR A 228 19.68 22.31 -15.41
CA TYR A 228 19.88 21.71 -14.08
C TYR A 228 19.05 22.40 -12.98
N ASP A 229 18.15 23.31 -13.38
CA ASP A 229 17.05 23.90 -12.61
C ASP A 229 15.73 23.45 -13.28
N GLN A 230 15.39 22.17 -13.11
CA GLN A 230 14.38 21.47 -13.92
C GLN A 230 12.94 21.87 -13.58
N ASP A 231 12.69 22.56 -12.46
CA ASP A 231 11.38 23.15 -12.12
C ASP A 231 11.34 24.70 -12.19
N SER A 232 12.50 25.34 -12.42
CA SER A 232 12.69 26.78 -12.63
C SER A 232 12.42 27.66 -11.41
N ASP A 233 12.84 27.22 -10.21
CA ASP A 233 12.76 27.98 -8.96
C ASP A 233 14.03 28.82 -8.64
N GLY A 234 15.10 28.63 -9.41
CA GLY A 234 16.38 29.35 -9.30
C GLY A 234 17.46 28.60 -8.52
N PHE A 235 17.30 27.30 -8.28
CA PHE A 235 18.27 26.45 -7.58
C PHE A 235 18.72 25.30 -8.49
N ILE A 236 19.97 24.87 -8.32
CA ILE A 236 20.50 23.68 -9.02
C ILE A 236 19.99 22.43 -8.29
N ASP A 237 19.22 21.57 -8.97
CA ASP A 237 18.47 20.45 -8.37
C ASP A 237 19.35 19.41 -7.66
N ASN A 238 20.31 18.86 -8.41
CA ASN A 238 21.09 17.69 -8.00
C ASN A 238 22.60 18.00 -8.16
N VAL A 239 23.25 18.36 -7.05
CA VAL A 239 24.70 18.64 -6.98
C VAL A 239 25.41 17.50 -6.26
N ILE A 240 26.46 16.98 -6.89
CA ILE A 240 27.35 15.93 -6.35
C ILE A 240 28.75 16.55 -6.21
N ILE A 241 29.27 16.65 -4.98
CA ILE A 241 30.62 17.16 -4.72
C ILE A 241 31.57 15.99 -4.51
N ILE A 242 32.62 15.92 -5.32
CA ILE A 242 33.64 14.86 -5.27
C ILE A 242 34.92 15.49 -4.73
N GLN A 243 35.33 15.13 -3.53
CA GLN A 243 36.48 15.73 -2.84
C GLN A 243 37.72 14.83 -2.91
N ALA A 244 38.88 15.41 -3.23
CA ALA A 244 40.14 14.68 -3.39
C ALA A 244 40.60 14.00 -2.08
N GLY A 245 41.09 12.77 -2.18
CA GLY A 245 41.44 11.92 -1.05
C GLY A 245 40.28 11.08 -0.48
N PRO A 246 40.54 10.29 0.58
CA PRO A 246 39.63 9.27 1.07
C PRO A 246 38.53 9.78 2.00
N GLY A 247 37.42 9.03 2.07
CA GLY A 247 36.29 9.32 2.95
C GLY A 247 36.49 8.78 4.36
N GLN A 248 35.92 9.46 5.36
CA GLN A 248 36.00 9.02 6.75
C GLN A 248 35.33 7.66 6.96
N GLU A 249 34.29 7.36 6.18
CA GLU A 249 33.58 6.07 6.13
C GLU A 249 34.43 4.90 5.60
N GLU A 250 35.58 5.15 4.97
CA GLU A 250 36.53 4.09 4.59
C GLU A 250 37.46 3.69 5.76
N GLY A 251 37.40 4.44 6.87
CA GLY A 251 38.32 4.39 7.99
C GLY A 251 39.48 5.40 7.90
N ALA A 252 39.32 6.47 7.12
CA ALA A 252 40.27 7.57 7.05
C ALA A 252 40.28 8.41 8.36
N PRO A 253 41.33 9.22 8.62
CA PRO A 253 41.45 9.94 9.88
C PRO A 253 40.45 11.10 9.99
N ALA A 254 39.49 10.97 10.90
CA ALA A 254 38.63 12.09 11.30
C ALA A 254 39.45 13.33 11.69
N ASN A 255 38.90 14.52 11.42
CA ASN A 255 39.60 15.82 11.36
C ASN A 255 40.47 16.05 10.10
N LYS A 256 40.58 15.07 9.19
CA LYS A 256 41.42 15.13 7.97
C LYS A 256 40.81 14.43 6.75
N SER A 257 39.54 14.03 6.83
CA SER A 257 38.76 13.35 5.79
C SER A 257 37.29 13.65 6.04
N ILE A 258 36.51 13.90 5.00
CA ILE A 258 35.07 14.21 5.11
C ILE A 258 34.30 12.88 5.10
N TRP A 259 33.23 12.77 5.89
CA TRP A 259 32.31 11.61 5.82
C TRP A 259 31.30 11.81 4.69
N SER A 260 31.07 10.80 3.83
CA SER A 260 30.08 10.89 2.74
C SER A 260 28.67 11.23 3.24
N HIS A 261 28.01 12.23 2.65
CA HIS A 261 26.69 12.67 3.12
C HIS A 261 25.87 13.46 2.10
N GLN A 262 24.54 13.36 2.24
CA GLN A 262 23.57 14.29 1.69
C GLN A 262 23.24 15.36 2.73
N SER A 263 23.30 16.65 2.35
CA SER A 263 22.91 17.76 3.22
C SER A 263 22.33 18.94 2.43
N ALA A 264 21.87 19.97 3.15
CA ALA A 264 21.19 21.14 2.59
C ALA A 264 21.61 22.44 3.27
N ILE A 265 21.88 23.47 2.46
CA ILE A 265 22.22 24.83 2.89
C ILE A 265 20.95 25.56 3.37
N PRO A 266 20.82 25.97 4.65
CA PRO A 266 19.59 26.56 5.18
C PRO A 266 19.29 27.96 4.62
N GLY A 267 18.53 28.02 3.53
CA GLY A 267 18.24 29.25 2.78
C GLY A 267 18.55 29.14 1.29
N GLY A 268 19.53 28.29 0.96
CA GLY A 268 20.27 28.30 -0.30
C GLY A 268 21.18 29.53 -0.41
N GLU A 269 22.41 29.32 -0.86
CA GLU A 269 23.38 30.40 -1.06
C GLU A 269 23.60 30.66 -2.57
N PRO A 270 23.78 31.92 -2.99
CA PRO A 270 23.97 32.27 -4.39
C PRO A 270 25.39 31.92 -4.84
N VAL A 271 25.49 31.27 -6.00
CA VAL A 271 26.77 30.73 -6.52
C VAL A 271 27.32 31.56 -7.67
N GLY A 272 26.45 32.14 -8.49
CA GLY A 272 26.76 32.96 -9.66
C GLY A 272 25.54 33.07 -10.57
N ASP A 273 25.55 33.99 -11.52
CA ASP A 273 24.54 34.16 -12.59
C ASP A 273 23.04 34.13 -12.17
N GLY A 274 22.74 34.46 -10.91
CA GLY A 274 21.39 34.40 -10.34
C GLY A 274 21.01 33.03 -9.71
N LEU A 275 21.78 31.99 -10.00
CA LEU A 275 21.64 30.62 -9.50
C LEU A 275 21.99 30.50 -8.01
N LYS A 276 21.45 29.45 -7.39
CA LYS A 276 21.78 29.02 -6.02
C LYS A 276 22.07 27.53 -5.96
N VAL A 277 22.74 27.12 -4.88
CA VAL A 277 22.72 25.73 -4.42
C VAL A 277 22.05 25.66 -3.04
N ALA A 278 21.23 24.63 -2.85
CA ALA A 278 20.66 24.27 -1.54
C ALA A 278 21.06 22.84 -1.18
N ASN A 279 20.55 21.84 -1.90
CA ASN A 279 20.85 20.45 -1.64
C ASN A 279 22.16 20.04 -2.33
N TYR A 280 22.95 19.19 -1.68
CA TYR A 280 24.12 18.56 -2.27
C TYR A 280 24.34 17.18 -1.65
N THR A 281 25.04 16.31 -2.38
CA THR A 281 25.79 15.18 -1.79
C THR A 281 27.28 15.50 -1.81
N MET A 282 28.03 14.92 -0.89
CA MET A 282 29.49 14.99 -0.87
C MET A 282 30.08 13.60 -0.68
N GLN A 283 31.07 13.25 -1.48
CA GLN A 283 31.69 11.92 -1.53
C GLN A 283 33.21 12.03 -1.78
N PRO A 284 34.02 11.06 -1.32
CA PRO A 284 35.44 11.02 -1.59
C PRO A 284 35.77 10.58 -3.02
N GLU A 285 36.98 10.92 -3.44
CA GLU A 285 37.63 10.46 -4.66
C GLU A 285 37.69 8.93 -4.78
N THR A 286 37.99 8.25 -3.66
CA THR A 286 38.09 6.79 -3.56
C THR A 286 36.73 6.08 -3.57
N GLY A 287 35.65 6.85 -3.42
CA GLY A 287 34.28 6.37 -3.32
C GLY A 287 33.86 5.52 -4.52
N LYS A 288 33.11 4.46 -4.24
CA LYS A 288 32.63 3.51 -5.25
C LYS A 288 31.18 3.76 -5.59
N ILE A 289 30.73 3.18 -6.71
CA ILE A 289 29.35 3.29 -7.21
C ILE A 289 28.30 3.06 -6.11
N GLY A 290 28.53 2.15 -5.16
CA GLY A 290 27.63 1.93 -4.02
C GLY A 290 27.46 3.11 -3.07
N VAL A 291 28.53 3.88 -2.82
CA VAL A 291 28.46 5.11 -2.00
C VAL A 291 27.73 6.21 -2.78
N PHE A 292 28.10 6.44 -4.04
CA PHE A 292 27.41 7.42 -4.89
C PHE A 292 25.92 7.10 -5.07
N ALA A 293 25.57 5.83 -5.28
CA ALA A 293 24.18 5.40 -5.41
C ALA A 293 23.40 5.56 -4.10
N HIS A 294 23.99 5.24 -2.95
CA HIS A 294 23.39 5.40 -1.62
C HIS A 294 23.02 6.86 -1.34
N GLU A 295 23.97 7.78 -1.50
CA GLU A 295 23.74 9.22 -1.34
C GLU A 295 22.72 9.77 -2.33
N TYR A 296 22.72 9.29 -3.57
CA TYR A 296 21.68 9.63 -4.55
C TYR A 296 20.31 9.08 -4.15
N GLY A 297 20.25 8.02 -3.33
CA GLY A 297 19.02 7.53 -2.69
C GLY A 297 18.37 8.59 -1.80
N HIS A 298 19.17 9.32 -1.01
CA HIS A 298 18.70 10.47 -0.24
C HIS A 298 18.22 11.62 -1.14
N VAL A 299 18.88 11.89 -2.27
CA VAL A 299 18.42 12.87 -3.29
C VAL A 299 17.05 12.48 -3.89
N LEU A 300 16.76 11.18 -3.98
CA LEU A 300 15.44 10.67 -4.36
C LEU A 300 14.41 10.67 -3.21
N GLY A 301 14.84 10.93 -1.98
CA GLY A 301 14.01 11.01 -0.77
C GLY A 301 13.96 9.73 0.08
N LEU A 302 14.83 8.74 -0.16
CA LEU A 302 14.95 7.57 0.70
C LEU A 302 15.71 7.90 2.01
N PRO A 303 15.26 7.39 3.16
CA PRO A 303 16.04 7.40 4.40
C PRO A 303 17.01 6.21 4.48
N ASP A 304 17.91 6.27 5.45
CA ASP A 304 18.66 5.12 5.94
C ASP A 304 17.74 4.05 6.53
N LEU A 305 18.06 2.81 6.15
CA LEU A 305 17.44 1.58 6.60
C LEU A 305 18.41 0.74 7.45
N TYR A 306 19.64 1.21 7.69
CA TYR A 306 20.41 0.79 8.86
C TYR A 306 19.91 1.50 10.14
N ASP A 307 20.29 1.00 11.32
CA ASP A 307 20.06 1.73 12.58
C ASP A 307 21.12 2.82 12.73
N VAL A 308 20.75 4.09 12.54
CA VAL A 308 21.67 5.24 12.68
C VAL A 308 22.07 5.55 14.12
N SER A 309 21.53 4.86 15.14
CA SER A 309 22.11 4.81 16.49
C SER A 309 23.01 3.58 16.71
N TYR A 310 23.09 2.71 15.70
CA TYR A 310 24.04 1.63 15.53
C TYR A 310 24.07 0.63 16.68
N THR A 311 22.90 0.37 17.26
CA THR A 311 22.67 -0.73 18.19
C THR A 311 22.46 -2.06 17.46
N ILE A 312 21.83 -2.05 16.28
CA ILE A 312 21.57 -3.21 15.40
C ILE A 312 22.03 -2.95 13.96
N THR A 313 21.93 -3.93 13.04
CA THR A 313 22.34 -3.74 11.63
C THR A 313 21.26 -3.06 10.79
N GLY A 314 19.97 -3.29 11.09
CA GLY A 314 18.87 -2.85 10.25
C GLY A 314 18.72 -3.72 8.99
N ALA A 315 18.53 -3.12 7.82
CA ALA A 315 18.27 -3.86 6.57
C ALA A 315 19.47 -4.63 5.99
N GLY A 316 20.70 -4.35 6.45
CA GLY A 316 21.89 -5.13 6.10
C GLY A 316 22.31 -5.09 4.63
N GLU A 317 22.95 -6.16 4.17
CA GLU A 317 23.49 -6.35 2.81
C GLU A 317 22.39 -6.54 1.73
N TRP A 318 21.12 -6.49 2.12
CA TRP A 318 19.94 -6.70 1.26
C TRP A 318 19.38 -5.42 0.61
N GLU A 319 19.91 -4.26 1.01
CA GLU A 319 19.37 -2.93 0.69
C GLU A 319 20.51 -1.90 0.56
N LEU A 320 20.42 -1.05 -0.47
CA LEU A 320 21.37 0.03 -0.74
C LEU A 320 21.41 1.04 0.42
N MET A 321 20.26 1.36 1.00
CA MET A 321 20.12 2.28 2.13
C MET A 321 20.58 1.65 3.47
N ALA A 322 21.34 0.57 3.41
CA ALA A 322 21.99 -0.10 4.53
C ALA A 322 23.41 -0.54 4.10
N SER A 323 23.99 -1.56 4.75
CA SER A 323 25.33 -2.03 4.39
C SER A 323 25.42 -2.65 2.99
N GLY A 324 24.28 -2.88 2.30
CA GLY A 324 24.26 -3.32 0.90
C GLY A 324 24.90 -2.33 -0.08
N SER A 325 25.06 -1.07 0.30
CA SER A 325 25.93 -0.09 -0.38
C SER A 325 27.39 -0.55 -0.51
N TRP A 326 27.88 -1.37 0.43
CA TRP A 326 29.27 -1.87 0.47
C TRP A 326 29.45 -3.27 -0.14
N ASN A 327 28.41 -3.86 -0.72
CA ASN A 327 28.52 -5.16 -1.40
C ASN A 327 29.60 -5.11 -2.50
N ASN A 328 30.42 -6.16 -2.57
CA ASN A 328 31.63 -6.23 -3.41
C ASN A 328 32.63 -5.07 -3.15
N ASN A 329 32.76 -4.60 -1.90
CA ASN A 329 33.55 -3.42 -1.52
C ASN A 329 33.03 -2.11 -2.16
N GLY A 330 31.71 -2.02 -2.37
CA GLY A 330 31.02 -0.89 -3.01
C GLY A 330 31.08 -0.89 -4.54
N GLU A 331 31.79 -1.81 -5.18
CA GLU A 331 31.84 -1.96 -6.63
C GLU A 331 30.55 -2.57 -7.21
N THR A 332 29.69 -3.19 -6.39
CA THR A 332 28.43 -3.80 -6.86
C THR A 332 27.39 -3.79 -5.73
N PRO A 333 26.74 -2.65 -5.47
CA PRO A 333 25.79 -2.49 -4.37
C PRO A 333 24.52 -3.32 -4.55
N ALA A 334 23.87 -3.67 -3.44
CA ALA A 334 22.53 -4.28 -3.42
C ALA A 334 21.51 -3.44 -4.20
N GLY A 335 20.55 -4.12 -4.84
CA GLY A 335 19.33 -3.49 -5.31
C GLY A 335 18.46 -2.98 -4.17
N LEU A 336 17.61 -1.98 -4.46
CA LEU A 336 16.61 -1.47 -3.53
C LEU A 336 15.59 -2.56 -3.17
N SER A 337 15.13 -2.58 -1.91
CA SER A 337 14.04 -3.44 -1.46
C SER A 337 12.70 -3.06 -2.11
N ALA A 338 11.73 -3.98 -2.04
CA ALA A 338 10.34 -3.71 -2.39
C ALA A 338 9.72 -2.52 -1.64
N TRP A 339 10.16 -2.18 -0.42
CA TRP A 339 9.68 -0.98 0.27
C TRP A 339 10.23 0.28 -0.41
N SER A 340 11.54 0.39 -0.58
CA SER A 340 12.20 1.53 -1.22
C SER A 340 11.71 1.76 -2.65
N LYS A 341 11.53 0.68 -3.44
CA LYS A 341 10.97 0.74 -4.80
C LYS A 341 9.50 1.16 -4.83
N HIS A 342 8.70 0.80 -3.82
CA HIS A 342 7.31 1.26 -3.71
C HIS A 342 7.26 2.74 -3.33
N TYR A 343 8.04 3.13 -2.33
CA TYR A 343 8.12 4.50 -1.81
C TYR A 343 8.45 5.51 -2.92
N LEU A 344 9.45 5.22 -3.77
CA LEU A 344 9.83 6.04 -4.92
C LEU A 344 8.83 6.00 -6.10
N GLY A 345 7.83 5.12 -6.03
CA GLY A 345 6.74 4.98 -7.01
C GLY A 345 7.03 4.03 -8.17
N TRP A 346 8.09 3.23 -8.11
CA TRP A 346 8.52 2.34 -9.20
C TRP A 346 7.86 0.95 -9.17
N LEU A 347 7.44 0.50 -7.98
CA LEU A 347 6.79 -0.80 -7.73
C LEU A 347 5.42 -0.60 -7.07
N ASN A 348 4.49 -1.53 -7.32
CA ASN A 348 3.21 -1.60 -6.60
C ASN A 348 3.07 -2.96 -5.93
N TYR A 349 2.44 -2.99 -4.74
CA TYR A 349 2.19 -4.25 -4.06
C TYR A 349 0.94 -4.96 -4.60
N THR A 350 1.05 -6.28 -4.76
CA THR A 350 -0.10 -7.17 -4.82
C THR A 350 -0.58 -7.43 -3.38
N GLU A 351 -1.87 -7.21 -3.09
CA GLU A 351 -2.49 -7.44 -1.77
C GLU A 351 -3.54 -8.55 -1.85
N PRO A 352 -3.26 -9.76 -1.34
CA PRO A 352 -4.27 -10.81 -1.21
C PRO A 352 -5.34 -10.43 -0.18
N ASN A 353 -6.61 -10.52 -0.58
CA ASN A 353 -7.78 -10.37 0.29
C ASN A 353 -8.42 -11.73 0.66
N GLU A 354 -7.87 -12.83 0.15
CA GLU A 354 -8.22 -14.21 0.46
C GLU A 354 -6.98 -15.13 0.40
N ASP A 355 -7.11 -16.37 0.87
CA ASP A 355 -6.07 -17.40 0.80
C ASP A 355 -5.76 -17.80 -0.66
N LEU A 356 -4.55 -17.52 -1.13
CA LEU A 356 -4.09 -17.90 -2.47
C LEU A 356 -3.31 -19.21 -2.43
N LYS A 357 -3.35 -19.97 -3.53
CA LYS A 357 -2.60 -21.22 -3.70
C LYS A 357 -1.77 -21.17 -4.96
N ASP A 358 -0.62 -21.85 -4.91
CA ASP A 358 0.30 -21.94 -6.04
C ASP A 358 0.69 -20.55 -6.62
N LEU A 359 0.69 -19.51 -5.77
CA LEU A 359 1.09 -18.14 -6.12
C LEU A 359 2.56 -18.13 -6.54
N VAL A 360 2.88 -17.46 -7.64
CA VAL A 360 4.21 -17.44 -8.25
C VAL A 360 4.77 -16.02 -8.22
N LEU A 361 5.88 -15.82 -7.51
CA LEU A 361 6.55 -14.51 -7.46
C LEU A 361 7.81 -14.50 -8.34
N GLN A 362 7.86 -13.53 -9.26
CA GLN A 362 8.98 -13.29 -10.16
C GLN A 362 10.11 -12.53 -9.46
N ASN A 363 11.34 -12.63 -9.98
CA ASN A 363 12.50 -11.89 -9.47
C ASN A 363 12.28 -10.36 -9.52
N THR A 364 12.42 -9.66 -8.39
CA THR A 364 12.14 -8.22 -8.26
C THR A 364 13.09 -7.32 -9.05
N VAL A 365 14.23 -7.85 -9.55
CA VAL A 365 15.08 -7.10 -10.50
C VAL A 365 14.45 -7.04 -11.89
N ASP A 366 13.63 -8.03 -12.26
CA ASP A 366 13.02 -8.16 -13.59
C ASP A 366 11.57 -7.63 -13.65
N TYR A 367 10.83 -7.67 -12.54
CA TYR A 367 9.40 -7.36 -12.50
C TYR A 367 9.04 -6.46 -11.31
N PRO A 368 8.22 -5.40 -11.52
CA PRO A 368 7.77 -4.48 -10.47
C PRO A 368 6.64 -5.06 -9.61
N GLU A 369 6.84 -6.26 -9.06
CA GLU A 369 5.88 -6.96 -8.20
C GLU A 369 6.50 -7.38 -6.87
N ALA A 370 5.80 -7.06 -5.78
CA ALA A 370 6.03 -7.65 -4.45
C ALA A 370 4.68 -7.82 -3.75
N LEU A 371 4.61 -8.72 -2.77
CA LEU A 371 3.38 -9.02 -2.04
C LEU A 371 3.30 -8.22 -0.74
N ARG A 372 2.16 -7.59 -0.42
CA ARG A 372 1.89 -7.00 0.91
C ARG A 372 0.87 -7.84 1.67
N LEU A 373 1.26 -8.25 2.89
CA LEU A 373 0.49 -9.14 3.77
C LEU A 373 0.22 -8.46 5.10
N TRP A 374 -1.00 -7.97 5.27
CA TRP A 374 -1.44 -7.19 6.43
C TRP A 374 -1.45 -8.02 7.72
N THR A 375 -0.78 -7.56 8.78
CA THR A 375 -0.99 -8.17 10.10
C THR A 375 -2.43 -7.93 10.55
N ASN A 376 -3.04 -8.98 11.10
CA ASN A 376 -4.46 -9.13 11.43
C ASN A 376 -5.42 -9.11 10.22
N GLY A 377 -4.91 -9.25 8.99
CA GLY A 377 -5.71 -9.37 7.76
C GLY A 377 -6.47 -8.09 7.35
N GLN A 378 -6.17 -6.94 7.95
CA GLN A 378 -6.77 -5.64 7.62
C GLN A 378 -5.68 -4.58 7.49
N GLY A 379 -5.90 -3.59 6.62
CA GLY A 379 -5.01 -2.43 6.47
C GLY A 379 -4.66 -1.80 7.82
N SER A 380 -3.37 -1.79 8.14
CA SER A 380 -2.82 -1.37 9.43
C SER A 380 -1.46 -0.70 9.22
N ASN A 381 -0.81 -0.27 10.29
CA ASN A 381 0.54 0.27 10.20
C ASN A 381 1.62 -0.82 9.98
N THR A 382 1.27 -2.09 10.17
CA THR A 382 2.24 -3.16 10.42
C THR A 382 1.96 -4.36 9.51
N TYR A 383 2.91 -4.72 8.66
CA TYR A 383 2.71 -5.72 7.61
C TYR A 383 4.00 -6.44 7.23
N TYR A 384 3.86 -7.59 6.58
CA TYR A 384 4.96 -8.25 5.90
C TYR A 384 4.98 -7.86 4.42
N LEU A 385 6.15 -7.57 3.87
CA LEU A 385 6.36 -7.63 2.41
C LEU A 385 7.04 -8.95 2.04
N VAL A 386 6.71 -9.48 0.87
CA VAL A 386 7.41 -10.64 0.30
C VAL A 386 7.90 -10.28 -1.10
N GLU A 387 9.19 -10.42 -1.33
CA GLU A 387 9.85 -10.16 -2.61
C GLU A 387 10.82 -11.30 -2.97
N ASN A 388 11.08 -11.53 -4.26
CA ASN A 388 11.99 -12.58 -4.71
C ASN A 388 13.31 -11.94 -5.19
N ARG A 389 14.39 -12.13 -4.43
CA ARG A 389 15.72 -11.60 -4.76
C ARG A 389 16.62 -12.74 -5.24
N GLN A 390 17.25 -12.55 -6.38
CA GLN A 390 18.12 -13.55 -7.04
C GLN A 390 19.46 -12.88 -7.39
N LYS A 391 20.57 -13.63 -7.40
CA LYS A 391 21.91 -13.04 -7.63
C LYS A 391 22.12 -12.63 -9.10
N LYS A 392 21.56 -11.49 -9.49
CA LYS A 392 21.50 -10.98 -10.86
C LYS A 392 21.60 -9.45 -10.91
N GLY A 393 22.25 -8.93 -11.95
CA GLY A 393 22.44 -7.49 -12.10
C GLY A 393 23.24 -6.97 -10.91
N TYR A 394 22.74 -5.90 -10.30
CA TYR A 394 23.34 -5.35 -9.08
C TYR A 394 23.18 -6.27 -7.86
N ASP A 395 22.13 -7.10 -7.82
CA ASP A 395 21.97 -8.12 -6.77
C ASP A 395 22.97 -9.31 -6.87
N SER A 396 23.88 -9.33 -7.84
CA SER A 396 24.83 -10.45 -8.02
C SER A 396 25.76 -10.72 -6.83
N PHE A 397 25.95 -9.73 -5.94
CA PHE A 397 26.74 -9.85 -4.71
C PHE A 397 25.91 -9.84 -3.41
N LEU A 398 24.57 -9.98 -3.48
CA LEU A 398 23.78 -10.28 -2.28
C LEU A 398 24.33 -11.51 -1.55
N PRO A 399 24.21 -11.63 -0.22
CA PRO A 399 24.73 -12.77 0.52
C PRO A 399 24.01 -14.09 0.18
N GLY A 400 22.69 -14.06 -0.03
CA GLY A 400 21.88 -15.22 -0.42
C GLY A 400 20.94 -14.96 -1.61
N GLU A 401 19.99 -15.86 -1.83
CA GLU A 401 18.90 -15.70 -2.81
C GLU A 401 17.67 -16.51 -2.41
N GLY A 402 16.47 -16.00 -2.73
CA GLY A 402 15.18 -16.58 -2.38
C GLY A 402 14.10 -15.52 -2.18
N LEU A 403 13.04 -15.87 -1.45
CA LEU A 403 12.07 -14.90 -0.97
C LEU A 403 12.59 -14.18 0.27
N LEU A 404 12.82 -12.87 0.20
CA LEU A 404 12.92 -12.06 1.42
C LEU A 404 11.52 -11.77 1.94
N VAL A 405 11.33 -11.97 3.25
CA VAL A 405 10.14 -11.52 3.98
C VAL A 405 10.57 -10.33 4.83
N TRP A 406 10.03 -9.14 4.58
CA TRP A 406 10.36 -7.93 5.33
C TRP A 406 9.30 -7.67 6.39
N TRP A 407 9.70 -7.36 7.62
CA TRP A 407 8.85 -6.75 8.64
C TRP A 407 8.81 -5.23 8.44
N ILE A 408 7.61 -4.69 8.27
CA ILE A 408 7.35 -3.25 8.13
C ILE A 408 6.42 -2.79 9.25
N ASP A 409 6.78 -1.71 9.97
CA ASP A 409 5.92 -1.04 10.97
C ASP A 409 5.90 0.47 10.74
N ASN A 410 5.21 0.92 9.70
CA ASN A 410 5.04 2.34 9.33
C ASN A 410 6.38 3.13 9.42
N PRO A 411 7.42 2.76 8.64
CA PRO A 411 8.72 3.45 8.61
C PRO A 411 8.61 4.92 8.18
N GLU A 412 7.54 5.27 7.45
CA GLU A 412 7.26 6.59 6.90
C GLU A 412 7.22 7.69 7.99
N ARG A 413 6.97 7.34 9.26
CA ARG A 413 6.99 8.29 10.40
C ARG A 413 8.39 8.76 10.82
N PHE A 414 9.45 8.17 10.27
CA PHE A 414 10.84 8.40 10.67
C PHE A 414 11.74 8.86 9.52
N VAL A 415 11.20 9.07 8.31
CA VAL A 415 11.93 9.54 7.12
C VAL A 415 12.57 10.91 7.38
N ASP A 416 11.77 11.91 7.82
CA ASP A 416 12.20 13.28 8.14
C ASP A 416 13.41 13.38 9.10
N TYR A 417 13.60 12.33 9.91
CA TYR A 417 14.63 12.27 10.95
C TYR A 417 15.79 11.35 10.59
N ASN A 418 15.77 10.77 9.38
CA ASN A 418 16.69 9.75 8.89
C ASN A 418 16.88 8.58 9.89
N ARG A 419 15.77 8.04 10.41
CA ARG A 419 15.78 7.21 11.63
C ARG A 419 14.84 6.00 11.59
N VAL A 420 14.66 5.38 10.43
CA VAL A 420 13.66 4.31 10.21
C VAL A 420 13.75 3.18 11.24
N ASN A 421 14.94 2.64 11.49
CA ASN A 421 15.13 1.56 12.45
C ASN A 421 15.52 2.06 13.86
N VAL A 422 15.17 3.31 14.22
CA VAL A 422 15.66 3.98 15.45
C VAL A 422 14.57 4.76 16.21
N PRO A 423 14.31 4.48 17.51
CA PRO A 423 14.98 3.52 18.40
C PRO A 423 14.34 2.13 18.38
N VAL A 424 13.57 1.80 17.33
CA VAL A 424 12.86 0.52 17.18
C VAL A 424 12.90 0.13 15.69
N PRO A 425 13.14 -1.13 15.32
CA PRO A 425 12.95 -1.66 13.98
C PRO A 425 11.58 -1.32 13.36
N THR A 426 11.57 -0.78 12.14
CA THR A 426 10.35 -0.59 11.34
C THR A 426 10.47 -0.96 9.86
N CYS A 427 11.66 -1.32 9.36
CA CYS A 427 11.85 -1.90 8.03
C CYS A 427 13.09 -2.81 8.02
N MET A 428 12.90 -4.13 8.20
CA MET A 428 14.00 -5.11 8.29
C MET A 428 13.62 -6.50 7.73
N PRO A 429 14.56 -7.27 7.16
CA PRO A 429 14.35 -8.68 6.80
C PRO A 429 14.03 -9.57 8.01
N VAL A 430 13.17 -10.55 7.81
CA VAL A 430 12.90 -11.66 8.73
C VAL A 430 13.73 -12.86 8.28
N GLU A 431 14.75 -13.21 9.06
CA GLU A 431 15.75 -14.23 8.70
C GLU A 431 15.18 -15.64 8.79
N ALA A 432 15.10 -16.36 7.68
CA ALA A 432 14.48 -17.69 7.58
C ALA A 432 15.20 -18.79 8.37
N ASP A 433 16.40 -18.55 8.90
CA ASP A 433 17.12 -19.47 9.78
C ASP A 433 16.73 -19.34 11.27
N GLY A 434 16.17 -18.18 11.66
CA GLY A 434 15.83 -17.85 13.04
C GLY A 434 17.02 -17.52 13.95
N ASN A 435 18.16 -17.07 13.40
CA ASN A 435 19.32 -16.62 14.19
C ASN A 435 19.16 -15.19 14.74
N TYR A 436 18.43 -14.31 14.04
CA TYR A 436 18.17 -12.91 14.40
C TYR A 436 19.44 -12.04 14.45
N ASN A 437 20.36 -12.27 13.51
CA ASN A 437 21.66 -11.62 13.37
C ASN A 437 21.53 -10.09 13.18
N LEU A 438 20.76 -9.65 12.18
CA LEU A 438 20.47 -8.25 11.85
C LEU A 438 19.77 -7.49 12.99
N TRP A 439 19.02 -8.24 13.80
CA TRP A 439 18.23 -7.77 14.95
C TRP A 439 19.01 -7.81 16.28
N SER A 440 20.22 -8.38 16.27
CA SER A 440 21.08 -8.51 17.45
C SER A 440 21.89 -7.24 17.71
N SER A 441 22.14 -6.95 19.00
CA SER A 441 22.83 -5.73 19.41
C SER A 441 24.12 -5.95 20.20
N GLY A 442 25.14 -5.14 19.92
CA GLY A 442 26.43 -5.17 20.60
C GLY A 442 27.34 -6.30 20.08
N LEU A 443 28.20 -6.85 20.95
CA LEU A 443 29.31 -7.76 20.58
C LEU A 443 28.93 -9.13 19.97
N LEU A 444 27.66 -9.35 19.63
CA LEU A 444 27.18 -10.49 18.84
C LEU A 444 26.90 -10.13 17.37
N GLN A 445 26.80 -8.84 17.06
CA GLN A 445 26.67 -8.28 15.72
C GLN A 445 27.93 -8.62 14.91
N SER A 446 27.85 -9.69 14.15
CA SER A 446 28.97 -10.37 13.48
C SER A 446 28.67 -10.71 12.01
N ASN A 447 27.48 -10.30 11.55
CA ASN A 447 26.88 -10.69 10.29
C ASN A 447 25.90 -9.59 9.86
N SER A 448 25.94 -9.21 8.59
CA SER A 448 25.09 -8.17 8.00
C SER A 448 24.07 -8.73 7.00
N GLY A 449 23.87 -10.05 7.02
CA GLY A 449 22.93 -10.80 6.20
C GLY A 449 23.64 -12.01 5.59
N ASP A 450 23.00 -13.19 5.62
CA ASP A 450 23.61 -14.40 5.09
C ASP A 450 22.68 -15.27 4.23
N ALA A 451 23.21 -16.36 3.66
CA ALA A 451 22.45 -17.25 2.78
C ALA A 451 21.30 -18.00 3.50
N GLY A 452 21.18 -17.89 4.82
CA GLY A 452 20.10 -18.40 5.66
C GLY A 452 18.87 -17.49 5.73
N ASP A 453 19.00 -16.18 5.45
CA ASP A 453 17.90 -15.22 5.62
C ASP A 453 16.72 -15.42 4.65
N PRO A 454 16.90 -15.76 3.36
CA PRO A 454 15.78 -15.92 2.43
C PRO A 454 15.01 -17.23 2.60
N PHE A 455 13.71 -17.23 2.32
CA PHE A 455 12.89 -18.43 2.26
C PHE A 455 12.89 -19.03 0.82
N PRO A 456 13.18 -20.33 0.62
CA PRO A 456 13.67 -21.29 1.59
C PRO A 456 15.20 -21.26 1.75
N GLY A 457 15.91 -20.48 0.91
CA GLY A 457 17.33 -20.16 1.07
C GLY A 457 18.25 -21.38 1.19
N SER A 458 19.33 -21.23 1.95
CA SER A 458 20.26 -22.33 2.26
C SER A 458 19.76 -23.25 3.38
N THR A 459 18.86 -22.79 4.25
CA THR A 459 18.26 -23.58 5.34
C THR A 459 17.16 -24.53 4.88
N ASN A 460 16.66 -24.35 3.66
CA ASN A 460 15.49 -25.02 3.12
C ASN A 460 14.21 -24.79 3.96
N ASN A 461 14.04 -23.60 4.54
CA ASN A 461 12.85 -23.27 5.34
C ASN A 461 11.64 -22.93 4.45
N THR A 462 10.74 -23.91 4.24
CA THR A 462 9.64 -23.78 3.28
C THR A 462 8.35 -23.14 3.83
N ALA A 463 8.38 -22.55 5.03
CA ALA A 463 7.19 -21.94 5.65
C ALA A 463 7.50 -20.78 6.61
N PHE A 464 6.71 -19.71 6.52
CA PHE A 464 6.72 -18.58 7.46
C PHE A 464 5.31 -18.39 8.05
N THR A 465 5.12 -18.77 9.31
CA THR A 465 3.80 -19.07 9.88
C THR A 465 3.77 -18.71 11.36
N PHE A 466 2.60 -18.71 12.02
CA PHE A 466 2.55 -18.40 13.46
C PHE A 466 3.16 -19.49 14.37
N THR A 467 3.60 -20.63 13.83
CA THR A 467 4.24 -21.72 14.60
C THR A 467 5.58 -22.19 14.01
N SER A 468 6.15 -21.48 13.04
CA SER A 468 7.49 -21.77 12.51
C SER A 468 8.59 -21.11 13.36
N THR A 469 9.84 -21.26 12.94
CA THR A 469 10.97 -20.45 13.43
C THR A 469 11.71 -19.93 12.19
N PRO A 470 11.83 -18.60 11.99
CA PRO A 470 11.08 -17.54 12.69
C PRO A 470 9.57 -17.71 12.50
N ASN A 471 8.75 -17.08 13.35
CA ASN A 471 7.29 -17.07 13.20
C ASN A 471 6.73 -15.70 12.79
N ALA A 472 5.54 -15.75 12.20
CA ALA A 472 4.75 -14.59 11.83
C ALA A 472 3.98 -13.97 13.02
N THR A 473 4.44 -14.11 14.27
CA THR A 473 3.85 -13.38 15.41
C THR A 473 4.66 -12.13 15.72
N THR A 474 4.01 -11.06 16.18
CA THR A 474 4.64 -9.76 16.37
C THR A 474 5.56 -9.66 17.60
N TYR A 475 5.81 -10.77 18.31
CA TYR A 475 6.47 -10.77 19.62
C TYR A 475 7.92 -11.28 19.56
N ASP A 476 8.17 -12.41 18.90
CA ASP A 476 9.48 -13.07 18.92
C ASP A 476 10.56 -12.30 18.13
N LEU A 477 10.17 -11.48 17.15
CA LEU A 477 11.09 -10.67 16.34
C LEU A 477 11.78 -9.53 17.12
N LEU A 478 11.25 -9.10 18.27
CA LEU A 478 11.58 -7.80 18.85
C LEU A 478 12.44 -7.83 20.12
N ASN A 479 12.84 -9.00 20.65
CA ASN A 479 13.43 -9.02 22.00
C ASN A 479 14.52 -10.09 22.28
N PRO A 480 15.78 -9.84 21.86
CA PRO A 480 16.95 -10.54 22.40
C PRO A 480 17.36 -10.08 23.81
N ASN A 481 17.15 -8.79 24.16
CA ASN A 481 17.92 -8.09 25.20
C ASN A 481 17.10 -7.32 26.27
N ASN A 482 15.81 -7.61 26.45
CA ASN A 482 14.92 -7.03 27.47
C ASN A 482 14.74 -5.49 27.43
N TRP A 483 14.68 -4.90 26.23
CA TRP A 483 14.17 -3.53 26.12
C TRP A 483 12.65 -3.51 26.33
N GLU A 484 12.18 -2.88 27.41
CA GLU A 484 10.75 -2.63 27.59
C GLU A 484 10.25 -1.60 26.57
N VAL A 485 9.79 -2.07 25.41
CA VAL A 485 8.95 -1.31 24.46
C VAL A 485 7.57 -1.09 25.10
N SER A 486 7.57 -0.24 26.13
CA SER A 486 6.52 -0.07 27.13
C SER A 486 5.35 0.77 26.59
N GLY A 487 4.62 0.22 25.63
CA GLY A 487 3.38 0.82 25.15
C GLY A 487 2.73 0.23 23.90
N LEU A 488 3.34 -0.75 23.21
CA LEU A 488 2.83 -1.29 21.94
C LEU A 488 2.84 -2.82 21.88
N TRP A 489 1.85 -3.34 21.15
CA TRP A 489 1.67 -4.74 20.72
C TRP A 489 1.32 -5.76 21.82
N ASP A 490 0.39 -6.65 21.48
CA ASP A 490 -0.39 -7.48 22.42
C ASP A 490 -0.24 -9.00 22.21
N GLY A 491 0.70 -9.39 21.33
CA GLY A 491 1.01 -10.78 21.01
C GLY A 491 -0.10 -11.49 20.22
N LEU A 492 -0.89 -10.75 19.44
CA LEU A 492 -1.94 -11.31 18.59
C LEU A 492 -1.40 -12.16 17.44
N TYR A 493 -2.20 -13.16 17.07
CA TYR A 493 -2.03 -13.94 15.85
C TYR A 493 -2.30 -13.05 14.63
N THR A 494 -1.28 -12.85 13.80
CA THR A 494 -1.30 -11.88 12.68
C THR A 494 -2.16 -12.28 11.49
N GLY A 495 -2.80 -13.46 11.47
CA GLY A 495 -3.64 -13.85 10.33
C GLY A 495 -2.91 -14.19 9.03
N VAL A 496 -1.58 -14.07 9.00
CA VAL A 496 -0.73 -14.25 7.83
C VAL A 496 0.07 -15.55 7.96
N SER A 497 0.22 -16.29 6.86
CA SER A 497 1.23 -17.36 6.75
C SER A 497 1.59 -17.64 5.28
N LEU A 498 2.84 -18.01 5.05
CA LEU A 498 3.39 -18.54 3.79
C LEU A 498 3.68 -20.04 3.96
N TRP A 499 3.28 -20.86 2.97
CA TRP A 499 3.47 -22.31 3.02
C TRP A 499 4.01 -22.85 1.70
N ASN A 500 4.63 -24.03 1.75
CA ASN A 500 5.06 -24.79 0.58
C ASN A 500 6.00 -24.00 -0.34
N ILE A 501 6.81 -23.09 0.23
CA ILE A 501 7.71 -22.20 -0.51
C ILE A 501 8.77 -23.04 -1.23
N GLN A 502 8.74 -23.04 -2.56
CA GLN A 502 9.60 -23.87 -3.40
C GLN A 502 9.97 -23.14 -4.70
N ALA A 503 11.21 -23.28 -5.17
CA ALA A 503 11.56 -22.87 -6.53
C ALA A 503 10.83 -23.76 -7.55
N GLN A 504 10.23 -23.17 -8.59
CA GLN A 504 9.52 -23.95 -9.62
C GLN A 504 10.46 -24.82 -10.46
N ASP A 505 11.65 -24.29 -10.75
CA ASP A 505 12.78 -25.03 -11.29
C ASP A 505 14.02 -24.70 -10.45
N PRO A 506 14.42 -25.57 -9.49
CA PRO A 506 15.62 -25.37 -8.69
C PRO A 506 16.94 -25.35 -9.49
N SER A 507 16.91 -25.77 -10.76
CA SER A 507 18.08 -25.77 -11.67
C SER A 507 18.15 -24.55 -12.59
N ALA A 508 17.14 -23.68 -12.58
CA ALA A 508 17.17 -22.43 -13.32
C ALA A 508 18.15 -21.43 -12.70
N ASN A 509 18.86 -20.68 -13.56
CA ASN A 509 19.79 -19.62 -13.14
C ASN A 509 19.10 -18.46 -12.40
N ILE A 510 17.80 -18.25 -12.65
CA ILE A 510 16.94 -17.29 -11.98
C ILE A 510 15.65 -18.03 -11.63
N LYS A 511 15.32 -18.15 -10.34
CA LYS A 511 14.21 -18.98 -9.86
C LYS A 511 12.96 -18.13 -9.64
N THR A 512 11.83 -18.65 -10.09
CA THR A 512 10.51 -18.24 -9.62
C THR A 512 10.15 -19.07 -8.40
N TYR A 513 9.60 -18.44 -7.37
CA TYR A 513 9.14 -19.15 -6.18
C TYR A 513 7.62 -19.31 -6.20
N LYS A 514 7.18 -20.53 -5.91
CA LYS A 514 5.77 -20.89 -5.79
C LYS A 514 5.45 -21.19 -4.33
N PHE A 515 4.35 -20.65 -3.82
CA PHE A 515 3.91 -20.83 -2.44
C PHE A 515 2.38 -20.70 -2.30
N ASP A 516 1.83 -21.20 -1.20
CA ASP A 516 0.47 -20.85 -0.77
C ASP A 516 0.53 -19.69 0.24
N THR A 517 -0.50 -18.84 0.27
CA THR A 517 -0.67 -17.78 1.28
C THR A 517 -1.99 -17.94 2.02
N THR A 518 -1.95 -17.65 3.32
CA THR A 518 -3.13 -17.46 4.16
C THR A 518 -3.18 -16.01 4.62
N VAL A 519 -4.33 -15.34 4.42
CA VAL A 519 -4.56 -13.95 4.84
C VAL A 519 -5.99 -13.82 5.39
N LYS A 520 -6.15 -13.98 6.72
CA LYS A 520 -7.46 -13.87 7.40
C LYS A 520 -7.37 -13.29 8.80
N ASN A 521 -8.40 -12.53 9.18
CA ASN A 521 -8.60 -11.94 10.51
C ASN A 521 -8.91 -12.99 11.63
N GLY A 522 -8.45 -14.23 11.48
CA GLY A 522 -8.75 -15.39 12.32
C GLY A 522 -8.29 -16.69 11.65
N ILE A 523 -7.77 -17.64 12.44
CA ILE A 523 -7.06 -18.84 11.96
C ILE A 523 -7.85 -19.60 10.89
N LEU A 524 -7.18 -19.94 9.78
CA LEU A 524 -7.71 -20.88 8.81
C LEU A 524 -7.12 -22.27 8.97
N LEU A 525 -7.99 -23.27 9.14
CA LEU A 525 -7.67 -24.69 9.05
C LEU A 525 -8.66 -25.34 8.07
N THR A 526 -8.52 -25.01 6.78
CA THR A 526 -9.42 -25.51 5.73
C THR A 526 -9.25 -27.00 5.48
N PRO A 527 -10.34 -27.73 5.28
CA PRO A 527 -10.30 -29.03 4.63
C PRO A 527 -9.85 -28.89 3.17
N ARG A 528 -8.58 -29.22 2.85
CA ARG A 528 -8.17 -29.54 1.45
C ARG A 528 -8.78 -30.89 1.06
N THR A 529 -10.09 -30.94 0.83
CA THR A 529 -10.77 -32.17 0.42
C THR A 529 -10.46 -32.52 -1.03
N SER A 530 -9.90 -33.71 -1.26
CA SER A 530 -9.84 -34.35 -2.58
C SER A 530 -11.18 -34.97 -3.03
N LEU A 531 -12.30 -34.39 -2.57
CA LEU A 531 -13.62 -35.01 -2.70
C LEU A 531 -14.14 -35.01 -4.14
N SER A 532 -14.17 -36.21 -4.72
CA SER A 532 -14.90 -36.53 -5.95
C SER A 532 -16.42 -36.69 -5.74
N GLN A 533 -16.91 -36.61 -4.49
CA GLN A 533 -18.30 -36.85 -4.12
C GLN A 533 -18.79 -35.88 -3.03
N SER A 534 -19.79 -35.05 -3.35
CA SER A 534 -20.57 -34.24 -2.38
C SER A 534 -21.81 -34.99 -1.85
N SER A 535 -21.87 -36.30 -2.09
CA SER A 535 -23.04 -37.15 -1.82
C SER A 535 -22.64 -38.52 -1.28
N LEU A 536 -23.53 -39.11 -0.48
CA LEU A 536 -23.36 -40.39 0.20
C LEU A 536 -24.60 -41.27 -0.05
N THR A 537 -24.43 -42.48 -0.57
CA THR A 537 -25.52 -43.45 -0.68
C THR A 537 -25.60 -44.30 0.61
N LEU A 538 -26.79 -44.50 1.17
CA LEU A 538 -26.97 -45.28 2.40
C LEU A 538 -26.42 -46.71 2.28
N GLY A 539 -25.36 -47.01 3.04
CA GLY A 539 -24.60 -48.27 2.98
C GLY A 539 -23.20 -48.14 2.38
N GLN A 540 -22.83 -46.96 1.87
CA GLN A 540 -21.46 -46.57 1.55
C GLN A 540 -20.85 -45.73 2.71
N SER A 541 -19.58 -45.33 2.56
CA SER A 541 -18.93 -44.32 3.38
C SER A 541 -18.35 -43.21 2.51
N ILE A 542 -18.38 -41.98 2.99
CA ILE A 542 -17.63 -40.85 2.43
C ILE A 542 -16.32 -40.68 3.23
N ASN A 543 -15.21 -40.47 2.52
CA ASN A 543 -13.92 -40.14 3.12
C ASN A 543 -13.63 -38.66 2.93
N LEU A 544 -13.30 -37.97 4.01
CA LEU A 544 -13.04 -36.54 4.07
C LEU A 544 -11.57 -36.31 4.43
N GLU A 545 -10.81 -35.71 3.52
CA GLU A 545 -9.46 -35.21 3.82
C GLU A 545 -9.50 -33.78 4.35
N TYR A 546 -8.72 -33.50 5.39
CA TYR A 546 -8.51 -32.16 5.92
C TYR A 546 -7.04 -31.92 6.20
N VAL A 547 -6.61 -30.66 6.17
CA VAL A 547 -5.21 -30.29 6.41
C VAL A 547 -5.11 -29.45 7.66
N LEU A 548 -4.27 -29.90 8.58
CA LEU A 548 -3.88 -29.12 9.74
C LEU A 548 -2.56 -28.43 9.43
N LEU A 549 -2.51 -27.12 9.68
CA LEU A 549 -1.34 -26.29 9.42
C LEU A 549 -0.37 -26.26 10.61
N ASN A 550 -0.83 -26.64 11.80
CA ASN A 550 -0.09 -26.47 13.06
C ASN A 550 0.00 -27.78 13.85
N ASP A 551 1.12 -27.97 14.54
CA ASP A 551 1.28 -29.07 15.48
C ASP A 551 0.47 -28.85 16.76
N ASN A 552 0.09 -29.94 17.43
CA ASN A 552 -0.76 -29.92 18.63
C ASN A 552 -2.13 -29.21 18.46
N THR A 553 -2.71 -29.26 17.26
CA THR A 553 -4.07 -28.76 17.01
C THR A 553 -5.10 -29.70 17.61
N VAL A 554 -5.96 -29.23 18.51
CA VAL A 554 -7.12 -29.99 18.98
C VAL A 554 -8.22 -29.92 17.92
N VAL A 555 -8.79 -31.07 17.56
CA VAL A 555 -9.80 -31.23 16.50
C VAL A 555 -11.06 -31.89 17.05
N ASN A 556 -12.21 -31.36 16.63
CA ASN A 556 -13.54 -31.92 16.81
C ASN A 556 -14.18 -32.04 15.42
N ILE A 557 -14.73 -33.19 15.08
CA ILE A 557 -15.43 -33.39 13.80
C ILE A 557 -16.76 -34.07 14.09
N TYR A 558 -17.85 -33.46 13.62
CA TYR A 558 -19.19 -33.98 13.84
C TYR A 558 -20.12 -33.71 12.66
N VAL A 559 -21.13 -34.58 12.52
CA VAL A 559 -22.19 -34.44 11.52
C VAL A 559 -23.39 -33.79 12.18
N VAL A 560 -23.93 -32.77 11.52
CA VAL A 560 -25.22 -32.15 11.84
C VAL A 560 -26.22 -32.38 10.71
N ASP A 561 -27.51 -32.30 11.01
CA ASP A 561 -28.57 -32.28 9.99
C ASP A 561 -28.73 -30.88 9.36
N GLY A 562 -29.66 -30.75 8.40
CA GLY A 562 -29.98 -29.48 7.76
C GLY A 562 -30.46 -28.37 8.71
N ASN A 563 -30.85 -28.70 9.95
CA ASN A 563 -31.24 -27.75 11.00
C ASN A 563 -30.09 -27.47 12.00
N GLY A 564 -28.89 -27.97 11.74
CA GLY A 564 -27.73 -27.82 12.64
C GLY A 564 -27.76 -28.72 13.88
N SER A 565 -28.71 -29.66 13.99
CA SER A 565 -28.80 -30.57 15.14
C SER A 565 -27.78 -31.71 15.04
N LEU A 566 -27.15 -32.07 16.17
CA LEU A 566 -26.09 -33.08 16.21
C LEU A 566 -26.59 -34.50 15.87
N VAL A 567 -25.95 -35.13 14.89
CA VAL A 567 -26.29 -36.46 14.37
C VAL A 567 -25.26 -37.52 14.76
N ARG A 568 -23.97 -37.18 14.64
CA ARG A 568 -22.85 -38.10 14.83
C ARG A 568 -21.59 -37.36 15.26
N ASN A 569 -20.88 -37.87 16.25
CA ASN A 569 -19.49 -37.49 16.53
C ASN A 569 -18.58 -38.41 15.71
N LEU A 570 -17.62 -37.82 15.01
CA LEU A 570 -16.58 -38.54 14.26
C LEU A 570 -15.23 -38.43 15.00
N ILE A 571 -14.90 -37.22 15.46
CA ILE A 571 -13.75 -36.91 16.32
C ILE A 571 -14.21 -35.97 17.45
N THR A 572 -13.66 -36.11 18.65
CA THR A 572 -13.97 -35.21 19.78
C THR A 572 -12.71 -35.00 20.62
N SER A 573 -12.27 -33.76 20.73
CA SER A 573 -11.08 -33.32 21.48
C SER A 573 -9.80 -34.12 21.20
N ASN A 574 -9.55 -34.50 19.94
CA ASN A 574 -8.33 -35.22 19.56
C ASN A 574 -7.21 -34.24 19.23
N THR A 575 -6.00 -34.43 19.76
CA THR A 575 -4.85 -33.57 19.43
C THR A 575 -4.07 -34.16 18.26
N GLU A 576 -3.97 -33.41 17.18
CA GLU A 576 -3.40 -33.82 15.89
C GLU A 576 -2.30 -32.84 15.45
N ASN A 577 -1.28 -33.35 14.77
CA ASN A 577 -0.14 -32.56 14.29
C ASN A 577 -0.36 -32.02 12.88
N LYS A 578 0.53 -31.16 12.36
CA LYS A 578 0.39 -30.61 11.00
C LYS A 578 0.50 -31.71 9.94
N GLY A 579 -0.20 -31.53 8.81
CA GLY A 579 -0.22 -32.46 7.69
C GLY A 579 -1.63 -32.74 7.16
N ILE A 580 -1.72 -33.72 6.25
CA ILE A 580 -2.98 -34.23 5.71
C ILE A 580 -3.51 -35.32 6.64
N HIS A 581 -4.76 -35.17 7.05
CA HIS A 581 -5.51 -36.14 7.84
C HIS A 581 -6.76 -36.59 7.08
N SER A 582 -7.33 -37.72 7.49
CA SER A 582 -8.57 -38.22 6.90
C SER A 582 -9.51 -38.82 7.95
N ILE A 583 -10.80 -38.60 7.75
CA ILE A 583 -11.89 -39.16 8.55
C ILE A 583 -12.95 -39.73 7.62
N SER A 584 -13.73 -40.71 8.06
CA SER A 584 -14.83 -41.26 7.26
C SER A 584 -16.17 -41.19 7.98
N TRP A 585 -17.25 -41.08 7.22
CA TRP A 585 -18.62 -41.20 7.72
C TRP A 585 -19.42 -42.19 6.88
N ASP A 586 -20.05 -43.14 7.57
CA ASP A 586 -20.77 -44.30 7.02
C ASP A 586 -22.30 -44.11 6.99
N GLY A 587 -22.76 -42.87 7.09
CA GLY A 587 -24.19 -42.52 7.13
C GLY A 587 -24.89 -42.90 8.45
N LYS A 588 -24.17 -43.28 9.51
CA LYS A 588 -24.77 -43.63 10.81
C LYS A 588 -24.77 -42.48 11.81
N LYS A 589 -25.73 -42.53 12.74
CA LYS A 589 -25.84 -41.69 13.93
C LYS A 589 -24.94 -42.20 15.06
N ASN A 590 -24.86 -41.47 16.18
CA ASN A 590 -24.16 -41.94 17.38
C ASN A 590 -24.68 -43.29 17.92
N ASN A 591 -25.98 -43.59 17.76
CA ASN A 591 -26.59 -44.85 18.22
C ASN A 591 -26.46 -46.02 17.22
N GLY A 592 -25.67 -45.88 16.15
CA GLY A 592 -25.47 -46.94 15.14
C GLY A 592 -26.64 -47.15 14.16
N SER A 593 -27.75 -46.44 14.28
CA SER A 593 -28.79 -46.41 13.23
C SER A 593 -28.36 -45.51 12.07
N TYR A 594 -28.78 -45.84 10.85
CA TYR A 594 -28.58 -44.97 9.68
C TYR A 594 -29.38 -43.66 9.79
N VAL A 595 -28.90 -42.61 9.13
CA VAL A 595 -29.69 -41.39 8.89
C VAL A 595 -30.75 -41.62 7.81
N SER A 596 -31.73 -40.72 7.76
CA SER A 596 -32.64 -40.59 6.62
C SER A 596 -31.90 -40.03 5.40
N ALA A 597 -32.42 -40.25 4.19
CA ALA A 597 -32.01 -39.45 3.04
C ALA A 597 -32.36 -37.96 3.29
N GLY A 598 -31.48 -37.04 2.86
CA GLY A 598 -31.63 -35.60 3.08
C GLY A 598 -30.30 -34.85 3.22
N ASN A 599 -30.40 -33.58 3.61
CA ASN A 599 -29.27 -32.67 3.77
C ASN A 599 -28.60 -32.85 5.13
N TYR A 600 -27.28 -33.01 5.13
CA TYR A 600 -26.42 -33.03 6.31
C TYR A 600 -25.24 -32.07 6.11
N LYS A 601 -24.53 -31.74 7.18
CA LYS A 601 -23.22 -31.08 7.10
C LYS A 601 -22.22 -31.80 7.99
N ILE A 602 -20.97 -31.91 7.54
CA ILE A 602 -19.85 -32.22 8.44
C ILE A 602 -19.30 -30.88 8.91
N ARG A 603 -19.30 -30.63 10.23
CA ARG A 603 -18.61 -29.51 10.84
C ARG A 603 -17.26 -29.99 11.41
N ILE A 604 -16.22 -29.21 11.16
CA ILE A 604 -14.89 -29.35 11.74
C ILE A 604 -14.63 -28.13 12.60
N GLU A 605 -14.29 -28.36 13.86
CA GLU A 605 -13.91 -27.33 14.82
C GLU A 605 -12.51 -27.61 15.37
N THR A 606 -11.65 -26.60 15.26
CA THR A 606 -10.22 -26.71 15.53
C THR A 606 -9.79 -25.68 16.57
N SER A 607 -8.88 -26.04 17.47
CA SER A 607 -8.26 -25.07 18.38
C SER A 607 -6.79 -25.36 18.63
N VAL A 608 -5.96 -24.32 18.57
CA VAL A 608 -4.53 -24.37 18.90
C VAL A 608 -4.29 -23.55 20.16
N THR A 609 -3.61 -24.12 21.16
CA THR A 609 -3.23 -23.43 22.40
C THR A 609 -1.73 -23.23 22.44
N SER A 610 -1.27 -21.98 22.55
CA SER A 610 0.15 -21.67 22.79
C SER A 610 0.40 -21.41 24.28
N THR A 611 1.40 -22.11 24.82
CA THR A 611 1.95 -21.93 26.18
C THR A 611 3.25 -21.14 26.10
N ASN A 612 3.23 -19.83 26.32
CA ASN A 612 4.48 -19.08 26.42
C ASN A 612 5.15 -19.37 27.76
N THR A 613 6.27 -20.11 27.72
CA THR A 613 6.95 -20.70 28.89
C THR A 613 8.28 -20.02 29.25
N LYS A 614 8.73 -19.03 28.49
CA LYS A 614 9.92 -18.23 28.80
C LYS A 614 9.54 -16.77 29.06
N ASN A 615 9.35 -16.45 30.33
CA ASN A 615 9.55 -15.09 30.83
C ASN A 615 11.04 -14.95 31.23
N PRO A 616 11.88 -14.19 30.50
CA PRO A 616 13.30 -14.03 30.85
C PRO A 616 13.51 -13.20 32.13
N LEU A 617 12.52 -12.39 32.51
CA LEU A 617 12.50 -11.57 33.71
C LEU A 617 11.76 -12.33 34.80
N GLY A 618 12.51 -13.02 35.68
CA GLY A 618 11.97 -14.00 36.65
C GLY A 618 10.92 -13.46 37.63
N GLY A 619 9.66 -13.39 37.19
CA GLY A 619 8.52 -12.96 37.97
C GLY A 619 7.33 -12.57 37.09
N GLY A 620 6.32 -13.45 36.99
CA GLY A 620 5.09 -13.19 36.23
C GLY A 620 4.59 -14.45 35.52
N SER A 621 3.27 -14.68 35.58
CA SER A 621 2.59 -15.88 35.11
C SER A 621 2.82 -16.22 33.63
N SER A 622 2.98 -17.51 33.33
CA SER A 622 2.73 -18.05 31.99
C SER A 622 1.28 -17.80 31.58
N PHE A 623 1.06 -17.29 30.37
CA PHE A 623 -0.26 -17.12 29.80
C PHE A 623 -0.50 -18.14 28.68
N GLU A 624 -1.64 -18.83 28.76
CA GLU A 624 -2.14 -19.68 27.69
C GLU A 624 -3.13 -18.88 26.84
N ARG A 625 -2.97 -18.92 25.52
CA ARG A 625 -3.98 -18.41 24.58
C ARG A 625 -4.41 -19.52 23.63
N THR A 626 -5.71 -19.78 23.58
CA THR A 626 -6.34 -20.73 22.66
C THR A 626 -7.05 -19.96 21.54
N ALA A 627 -6.65 -20.19 20.29
CA ALA A 627 -7.32 -19.66 19.12
C ALA A 627 -8.14 -20.77 18.43
N THR A 628 -9.31 -20.43 17.88
CA THR A 628 -10.29 -21.41 17.37
C THR A 628 -10.73 -21.12 15.93
N SER A 629 -11.19 -22.15 15.21
CA SER A 629 -11.86 -22.03 13.90
C SER A 629 -12.99 -23.06 13.78
N SER A 630 -13.99 -22.79 12.93
CA SER A 630 -15.13 -23.68 12.67
C SER A 630 -15.52 -23.63 11.19
N HIS A 631 -15.68 -24.79 10.56
CA HIS A 631 -15.95 -24.94 9.11
C HIS A 631 -17.02 -25.99 8.86
N GLU A 632 -17.91 -25.76 7.88
CA GLU A 632 -18.96 -26.72 7.50
C GLU A 632 -18.86 -27.12 6.02
N LEU A 633 -18.99 -28.43 5.75
CA LEU A 633 -19.15 -29.00 4.41
C LEU A 633 -20.53 -29.66 4.28
N ALA A 634 -21.33 -29.26 3.28
CA ALA A 634 -22.64 -29.86 3.02
C ALA A 634 -22.52 -31.22 2.30
N ILE A 635 -23.26 -32.22 2.80
CA ILE A 635 -23.31 -33.60 2.29
C ILE A 635 -24.76 -33.98 1.97
N GLN A 636 -24.99 -34.54 0.77
CA GLN A 636 -26.28 -35.07 0.34
C GLN A 636 -26.38 -36.57 0.61
N VAL A 637 -27.30 -37.02 1.48
CA VAL A 637 -27.51 -38.46 1.72
C VAL A 637 -28.69 -38.98 0.91
N THR A 638 -28.49 -40.07 0.17
CA THR A 638 -29.49 -40.70 -0.72
C THR A 638 -29.76 -42.16 -0.32
N SER A 639 -30.96 -42.67 -0.62
CA SER A 639 -31.34 -44.05 -0.33
C SER A 639 -30.99 -45.02 -1.45
N ASN A 640 -30.46 -46.19 -1.08
CA ASN A 640 -30.28 -47.31 -2.02
C ASN A 640 -31.65 -47.88 -2.43
N ASN A 641 -31.98 -47.81 -3.71
CA ASN A 641 -33.32 -48.12 -4.21
C ASN A 641 -33.33 -49.46 -4.98
N THR A 642 -33.58 -50.56 -4.28
CA THR A 642 -33.57 -51.92 -4.85
C THR A 642 -34.79 -52.76 -4.43
N GLY A 643 -35.80 -52.87 -5.31
CA GLY A 643 -36.79 -53.95 -5.26
C GLY A 643 -38.27 -53.56 -5.06
N SER A 644 -39.08 -53.90 -6.07
CA SER A 644 -40.56 -53.96 -6.09
C SER A 644 -41.16 -54.66 -4.84
N ILE A 645 -42.41 -54.44 -4.38
CA ILE A 645 -43.71 -54.34 -5.08
C ILE A 645 -44.66 -53.39 -4.28
N GLY A 646 -45.60 -52.61 -4.85
CA GLY A 646 -45.95 -52.36 -6.26
C GLY A 646 -47.43 -52.62 -6.61
N GLY A 647 -48.29 -51.59 -6.74
CA GLY A 647 -49.71 -51.77 -7.10
C GLY A 647 -50.51 -50.49 -7.44
N GLY A 648 -50.82 -50.32 -8.75
CA GLY A 648 -51.92 -49.55 -9.36
C GLY A 648 -52.33 -48.14 -8.85
N GLY A 649 -52.33 -47.11 -9.72
CA GLY A 649 -52.82 -45.78 -9.30
C GLY A 649 -53.07 -44.66 -10.33
N GLY A 650 -52.61 -44.75 -11.59
CA GLY A 650 -53.09 -43.95 -12.74
C GLY A 650 -53.01 -42.39 -12.72
N GLY A 651 -52.31 -41.81 -13.70
CA GLY A 651 -52.63 -40.47 -14.24
C GLY A 651 -51.47 -39.47 -14.34
N GLY A 652 -51.41 -38.73 -15.45
CA GLY A 652 -50.56 -37.53 -15.61
C GLY A 652 -49.19 -37.78 -16.24
N GLY A 653 -49.12 -37.84 -17.57
CA GLY A 653 -47.84 -37.76 -18.29
C GLY A 653 -47.36 -36.32 -18.42
N GLY A 654 -46.13 -36.04 -17.99
CA GLY A 654 -45.46 -34.75 -18.18
C GLY A 654 -43.96 -34.92 -18.05
N GLY A 655 -43.22 -34.72 -19.13
CA GLY A 655 -41.76 -34.83 -19.13
C GLY A 655 -41.13 -33.69 -18.34
N ILE A 656 -40.52 -33.98 -17.20
CA ILE A 656 -39.77 -32.99 -16.42
C ILE A 656 -38.33 -32.98 -16.95
N SER A 657 -37.93 -31.83 -17.47
CA SER A 657 -36.55 -31.51 -17.83
C SER A 657 -35.62 -31.72 -16.65
N THR A 658 -34.36 -32.05 -16.92
CA THR A 658 -33.28 -31.71 -15.98
C THR A 658 -33.32 -30.21 -15.74
N ASP A 659 -33.62 -29.79 -14.51
CA ASP A 659 -33.69 -28.39 -14.13
C ASP A 659 -33.03 -28.20 -12.76
N SER A 660 -31.79 -27.70 -12.78
CA SER A 660 -30.91 -27.55 -11.63
C SER A 660 -31.12 -26.19 -10.92
N SER A 661 -32.37 -25.84 -10.61
CA SER A 661 -32.75 -24.48 -10.19
C SER A 661 -33.61 -24.41 -8.91
N LYS A 662 -33.24 -25.16 -7.86
CA LYS A 662 -33.84 -25.02 -6.51
C LYS A 662 -32.88 -24.48 -5.45
N GLU A 663 -32.33 -23.31 -5.74
CA GLU A 663 -31.74 -22.44 -4.72
C GLU A 663 -32.81 -21.82 -3.81
N SER A 664 -32.38 -21.57 -2.57
CA SER A 664 -33.09 -21.01 -1.42
C SER A 664 -34.39 -20.24 -1.67
N ILE A 665 -35.48 -20.73 -1.08
CA ILE A 665 -36.61 -19.88 -0.64
C ILE A 665 -36.42 -19.69 0.87
N ILE A 666 -36.55 -18.46 1.36
CA ILE A 666 -36.40 -18.18 2.80
C ILE A 666 -37.45 -18.97 3.59
N GLY A 667 -37.00 -19.64 4.63
CA GLY A 667 -37.80 -20.55 5.43
C GLY A 667 -38.91 -19.81 6.16
N ASP A 668 -40.07 -20.46 6.28
CA ASP A 668 -41.20 -19.86 7.00
C ASP A 668 -40.85 -19.55 8.47
N PHE A 669 -39.84 -20.19 9.07
CA PHE A 669 -39.34 -19.83 10.41
C PHE A 669 -38.65 -18.46 10.42
N GLU A 670 -37.63 -18.26 9.57
CA GLU A 670 -36.86 -17.02 9.44
C GLU A 670 -37.79 -15.85 9.07
N PHE A 671 -38.76 -16.12 8.19
CA PHE A 671 -39.79 -15.16 7.81
C PHE A 671 -40.84 -14.89 8.92
N ASN A 672 -41.08 -15.82 9.85
CA ASN A 672 -41.90 -15.56 11.04
C ASN A 672 -41.20 -14.63 12.04
N GLU A 673 -39.89 -14.83 12.23
CA GLU A 673 -39.04 -14.03 13.10
C GLU A 673 -39.00 -12.56 12.63
N ALA A 674 -38.58 -12.33 11.38
CA ALA A 674 -38.58 -11.01 10.73
C ALA A 674 -39.93 -10.26 10.80
N VAL A 675 -41.05 -10.98 10.61
CA VAL A 675 -42.40 -10.38 10.71
C VAL A 675 -42.76 -10.04 12.17
N SER A 676 -42.28 -10.81 13.15
CA SER A 676 -42.51 -10.52 14.58
C SER A 676 -41.67 -9.32 15.05
N GLU A 677 -40.37 -9.32 14.74
CA GLU A 677 -39.42 -8.24 15.08
C GLU A 677 -39.80 -6.90 14.48
N SER A 678 -40.51 -6.90 13.33
CA SER A 678 -41.07 -5.69 12.70
C SER A 678 -41.86 -4.78 13.65
N LYS A 679 -42.38 -5.32 14.76
CA LYS A 679 -43.09 -4.56 15.81
C LYS A 679 -42.19 -3.55 16.52
N GLU A 680 -40.91 -3.84 16.63
CA GLU A 680 -39.91 -3.03 17.34
C GLU A 680 -39.04 -2.24 16.37
N THR A 681 -38.63 -2.86 15.25
CA THR A 681 -37.82 -2.19 14.20
C THR A 681 -38.63 -1.28 13.28
N GLY A 682 -39.96 -1.41 13.26
CA GLY A 682 -40.87 -0.61 12.41
C GLY A 682 -40.98 -1.06 10.96
N ARG A 683 -40.23 -2.09 10.52
CA ARG A 683 -40.23 -2.65 9.16
C ARG A 683 -39.90 -4.14 9.18
N VAL A 684 -40.31 -4.89 8.16
CA VAL A 684 -39.90 -6.31 8.03
C VAL A 684 -38.50 -6.33 7.42
N GLU A 685 -37.49 -6.78 8.17
CA GLU A 685 -36.10 -6.89 7.67
C GLU A 685 -35.78 -8.33 7.30
N ILE A 686 -35.21 -8.55 6.12
CA ILE A 686 -34.89 -9.87 5.57
C ILE A 686 -33.52 -9.80 4.91
N SER A 687 -32.58 -10.64 5.34
CA SER A 687 -31.19 -10.62 4.86
C SER A 687 -30.67 -12.01 4.48
N THR A 688 -29.68 -12.07 3.59
CA THR A 688 -28.98 -13.31 3.23
C THR A 688 -27.56 -13.07 2.76
N SER A 689 -26.70 -14.09 2.92
CA SER A 689 -25.38 -14.20 2.29
C SER A 689 -25.39 -15.00 0.97
N GLY A 690 -26.57 -15.39 0.47
CA GLY A 690 -26.74 -15.95 -0.87
C GLY A 690 -26.60 -14.89 -1.98
N LYS A 691 -27.15 -15.16 -3.16
CA LYS A 691 -27.25 -14.20 -4.28
C LYS A 691 -28.62 -13.54 -4.42
N GLU A 692 -29.65 -14.12 -3.80
CA GLU A 692 -31.04 -13.78 -4.04
C GLU A 692 -31.90 -14.00 -2.79
N VAL A 693 -32.83 -13.08 -2.54
CA VAL A 693 -33.94 -13.27 -1.60
C VAL A 693 -35.18 -13.66 -2.41
N ARG A 694 -35.72 -14.87 -2.20
CA ARG A 694 -36.97 -15.34 -2.83
C ARG A 694 -38.11 -15.35 -1.82
N LEU A 695 -39.23 -14.71 -2.17
CA LEU A 695 -40.45 -14.61 -1.35
C LEU A 695 -41.67 -15.14 -2.10
N ASN A 696 -42.42 -16.03 -1.46
CA ASN A 696 -43.66 -16.54 -2.05
C ASN A 696 -44.88 -15.65 -1.75
N GLU A 697 -45.97 -15.82 -2.50
CA GLU A 697 -47.21 -15.04 -2.35
C GLU A 697 -47.77 -14.99 -0.92
N LYS A 698 -47.66 -16.08 -0.13
CA LYS A 698 -48.12 -16.09 1.26
C LYS A 698 -47.23 -15.23 2.16
N GLN A 699 -45.93 -15.22 1.89
CA GLN A 699 -44.95 -14.40 2.61
C GLN A 699 -45.19 -12.92 2.26
N LEU A 700 -45.24 -12.57 0.97
CA LEU A 700 -45.57 -11.22 0.50
C LEU A 700 -46.89 -10.70 1.09
N LYS A 701 -47.96 -11.51 1.09
CA LYS A 701 -49.25 -11.14 1.70
C LYS A 701 -49.11 -10.81 3.18
N ARG A 702 -48.35 -11.61 3.94
CA ARG A 702 -48.11 -11.36 5.37
C ARG A 702 -47.30 -10.09 5.63
N VAL A 703 -46.39 -9.70 4.73
CA VAL A 703 -45.74 -8.38 4.81
C VAL A 703 -46.77 -7.28 4.62
N VAL A 704 -47.63 -7.37 3.59
CA VAL A 704 -48.71 -6.41 3.34
C VAL A 704 -49.64 -6.25 4.54
N GLU A 705 -49.97 -7.36 5.21
CA GLU A 705 -50.77 -7.40 6.44
C GLU A 705 -50.09 -6.72 7.65
N THR A 706 -48.76 -6.51 7.67
CA THR A 706 -48.09 -5.72 8.74
C THR A 706 -48.33 -4.22 8.61
N ASN A 707 -48.69 -3.75 7.42
CA ASN A 707 -48.73 -2.35 7.00
C ASN A 707 -47.42 -1.56 7.24
N LYS A 708 -46.27 -2.17 6.94
CA LYS A 708 -44.93 -1.58 7.14
C LYS A 708 -44.06 -1.69 5.87
N PRO A 709 -42.97 -0.92 5.77
CA PRO A 709 -41.95 -1.16 4.75
C PRO A 709 -41.30 -2.55 4.90
N MET A 710 -40.69 -3.02 3.82
CA MET A 710 -39.87 -4.23 3.81
C MET A 710 -38.44 -3.88 3.38
N ALA A 711 -37.45 -4.23 4.21
CA ALA A 711 -36.04 -4.14 3.85
C ALA A 711 -35.53 -5.52 3.42
N LEU A 712 -35.02 -5.63 2.21
CA LEU A 712 -34.33 -6.82 1.70
C LEU A 712 -32.83 -6.53 1.62
N SER A 713 -31.98 -7.51 1.94
CA SER A 713 -30.52 -7.37 1.88
C SER A 713 -29.84 -8.64 1.38
N VAL A 714 -28.89 -8.49 0.45
CA VAL A 714 -28.05 -9.57 -0.08
C VAL A 714 -26.61 -9.10 0.04
N ASN A 715 -25.79 -9.81 0.82
CA ASN A 715 -24.37 -9.45 1.07
C ASN A 715 -24.16 -7.97 1.48
N ASN A 716 -25.07 -7.44 2.32
CA ASN A 716 -25.12 -6.05 2.78
C ASN A 716 -25.48 -4.99 1.72
N VAL A 717 -25.81 -5.38 0.48
CA VAL A 717 -26.50 -4.53 -0.49
C VAL A 717 -28.00 -4.60 -0.20
N GLY A 718 -28.59 -3.47 0.19
CA GLY A 718 -29.96 -3.39 0.69
C GLY A 718 -30.92 -2.60 -0.20
N ILE A 719 -32.20 -2.93 -0.12
CA ILE A 719 -33.32 -2.14 -0.67
C ILE A 719 -34.46 -2.06 0.34
N VAL A 720 -35.12 -0.90 0.42
CA VAL A 720 -36.33 -0.68 1.23
C VAL A 720 -37.51 -0.40 0.31
N LEU A 721 -38.49 -1.30 0.34
CA LEU A 721 -39.74 -1.24 -0.40
C LEU A 721 -40.85 -0.68 0.49
N SER A 722 -41.65 0.25 -0.04
CA SER A 722 -42.87 0.71 0.63
C SER A 722 -43.93 -0.41 0.65
N ASN A 723 -44.86 -0.39 1.60
CA ASN A 723 -45.92 -1.41 1.68
C ASN A 723 -46.75 -1.51 0.38
N GLN A 724 -46.92 -0.38 -0.32
CA GLN A 724 -47.59 -0.30 -1.62
C GLN A 724 -46.81 -1.01 -2.73
N LEU A 725 -45.47 -0.93 -2.73
CA LEU A 725 -44.63 -1.69 -3.66
C LEU A 725 -44.65 -3.19 -3.35
N VAL A 726 -44.69 -3.59 -2.06
CA VAL A 726 -44.84 -5.01 -1.69
C VAL A 726 -46.22 -5.55 -2.10
N GLN A 727 -47.28 -4.75 -1.99
CA GLN A 727 -48.59 -5.10 -2.53
C GLN A 727 -48.55 -5.25 -4.06
N ARG A 728 -47.86 -4.36 -4.78
CA ARG A 728 -47.66 -4.49 -6.24
C ARG A 728 -46.86 -5.74 -6.64
N LEU A 729 -45.91 -6.20 -5.81
CA LEU A 729 -45.21 -7.47 -6.04
C LEU A 729 -46.18 -8.64 -5.89
N LEU A 730 -46.96 -8.66 -4.81
CA LEU A 730 -48.00 -9.66 -4.56
C LEU A 730 -49.07 -9.73 -5.68
N GLU A 731 -49.44 -8.59 -6.26
CA GLU A 731 -50.36 -8.50 -7.40
C GLU A 731 -49.80 -9.14 -8.70
N ILE A 732 -48.49 -9.39 -8.77
CA ILE A 732 -47.81 -10.04 -9.90
C ILE A 732 -47.47 -11.51 -9.61
N GLY A 733 -47.20 -11.87 -8.35
CA GLY A 733 -46.99 -13.25 -7.87
C GLY A 733 -45.81 -13.37 -6.90
N ASN A 734 -45.18 -14.55 -6.85
CA ASN A 734 -43.91 -14.75 -6.13
C ASN A 734 -42.85 -13.76 -6.62
N ALA A 735 -42.05 -13.19 -5.72
CA ALA A 735 -41.05 -12.18 -6.03
C ALA A 735 -39.63 -12.63 -5.66
N SER A 736 -38.64 -12.05 -6.33
CA SER A 736 -37.25 -12.19 -5.93
C SER A 736 -36.48 -10.87 -6.00
N PHE A 737 -35.46 -10.73 -5.17
CA PHE A 737 -34.51 -9.62 -5.15
C PHE A 737 -33.11 -10.19 -5.28
N THR A 738 -32.41 -9.80 -6.35
CA THR A 738 -31.14 -10.39 -6.76
C THR A 738 -30.06 -9.31 -6.75
N VAL A 739 -28.89 -9.65 -6.23
CA VAL A 739 -27.71 -8.78 -6.28
C VAL A 739 -26.54 -9.59 -6.82
N GLU A 740 -26.14 -9.30 -8.05
CA GLU A 740 -24.99 -9.94 -8.68
C GLU A 740 -23.80 -8.97 -8.76
N PRO A 741 -22.64 -9.28 -8.14
CA PRO A 741 -21.43 -8.50 -8.35
C PRO A 741 -20.92 -8.75 -9.78
N VAL A 742 -20.72 -7.67 -10.53
CA VAL A 742 -20.16 -7.71 -11.88
C VAL A 742 -18.68 -8.12 -11.79
N THR A 743 -18.24 -9.06 -12.62
CA THR A 743 -16.86 -9.59 -12.55
C THR A 743 -15.81 -8.49 -12.81
N VAL A 744 -14.61 -8.62 -12.23
CA VAL A 744 -13.57 -7.56 -12.26
C VAL A 744 -13.29 -7.03 -13.67
N ASN A 745 -13.05 -7.91 -14.65
CA ASN A 745 -12.80 -7.53 -16.05
C ASN A 745 -13.97 -6.75 -16.68
N GLN A 746 -15.19 -7.10 -16.27
CA GLN A 746 -16.45 -6.60 -16.78
C GLN A 746 -16.78 -5.24 -16.12
N ALA A 747 -16.43 -5.08 -14.84
CA ALA A 747 -16.47 -3.81 -14.12
C ALA A 747 -15.41 -2.82 -14.62
N GLN A 748 -14.17 -3.27 -14.82
CA GLN A 748 -13.11 -2.50 -15.50
C GLN A 748 -13.57 -2.06 -16.90
N SER A 749 -14.22 -2.95 -17.67
CA SER A 749 -14.74 -2.60 -19.00
C SER A 749 -15.84 -1.53 -18.93
N ILE A 750 -16.75 -1.59 -17.95
CA ILE A 750 -17.78 -0.56 -17.74
C ILE A 750 -17.14 0.78 -17.35
N MET A 751 -16.18 0.78 -16.43
CA MET A 751 -15.43 1.99 -16.06
C MET A 751 -14.64 2.57 -17.24
N ALA A 752 -13.97 1.74 -18.04
CA ALA A 752 -13.20 2.19 -19.20
C ALA A 752 -14.06 2.67 -20.37
N GLN A 753 -15.25 2.08 -20.58
CA GLN A 753 -16.20 2.48 -21.62
C GLN A 753 -17.04 3.71 -21.24
N ALA A 754 -17.00 4.18 -20.00
CA ALA A 754 -17.76 5.35 -19.61
C ALA A 754 -17.18 6.64 -20.23
N ASP A 755 -18.03 7.41 -20.90
CA ASP A 755 -17.70 8.72 -21.50
C ASP A 755 -17.15 9.68 -20.44
N ASN A 756 -17.65 9.58 -19.21
CA ASN A 756 -17.25 10.41 -18.08
C ASN A 756 -16.36 9.70 -17.04
N ARG A 757 -15.66 8.61 -17.41
CA ARG A 757 -14.76 7.84 -16.53
C ARG A 757 -13.74 8.69 -15.75
N ASN A 758 -13.31 9.82 -16.29
CA ASN A 758 -12.34 10.71 -15.62
C ASN A 758 -12.94 11.44 -14.40
N GLN A 759 -14.27 11.46 -14.23
CA GLN A 759 -14.97 12.13 -13.12
C GLN A 759 -15.12 11.22 -11.89
N PHE A 760 -15.06 9.90 -12.07
CA PHE A 760 -15.39 8.91 -11.05
C PHE A 760 -14.41 7.74 -11.04
N LYS A 761 -13.84 7.45 -9.87
CA LYS A 761 -13.04 6.26 -9.62
C LYS A 761 -13.88 5.22 -8.88
N LEU A 762 -13.79 3.96 -9.29
CA LEU A 762 -14.48 2.84 -8.64
C LEU A 762 -13.84 2.55 -7.27
N VAL A 763 -14.66 2.36 -6.23
CA VAL A 763 -14.22 2.19 -4.84
C VAL A 763 -14.25 0.73 -4.38
N ASP A 764 -15.20 -0.05 -4.92
CA ASP A 764 -15.42 -1.46 -4.62
C ASP A 764 -15.97 -2.16 -5.88
N ASN A 765 -17.04 -2.94 -5.80
CA ASN A 765 -17.68 -3.61 -6.92
C ASN A 765 -18.75 -2.74 -7.59
N ILE A 766 -19.10 -3.14 -8.81
CA ILE A 766 -20.37 -2.77 -9.44
C ILE A 766 -21.37 -3.88 -9.14
N TYR A 767 -22.51 -3.53 -8.57
CA TYR A 767 -23.60 -4.45 -8.24
C TYR A 767 -24.74 -4.28 -9.25
N GLU A 768 -25.08 -5.36 -9.96
CA GLU A 768 -26.33 -5.46 -10.72
C GLU A 768 -27.46 -5.80 -9.73
N ILE A 769 -28.35 -4.85 -9.50
CA ILE A 769 -29.47 -4.99 -8.56
C ILE A 769 -30.75 -5.13 -9.36
N THR A 770 -31.48 -6.23 -9.16
CA THR A 770 -32.77 -6.49 -9.81
C THR A 770 -33.85 -6.92 -8.82
N ILE A 771 -35.11 -6.66 -9.16
CA ILE A 771 -36.27 -7.34 -8.57
C ILE A 771 -37.06 -7.99 -9.69
N SER A 772 -37.50 -9.23 -9.47
CA SER A 772 -38.46 -9.93 -10.33
C SER A 772 -39.77 -10.20 -9.61
N ALA A 773 -40.86 -10.34 -10.36
CA ALA A 773 -42.11 -10.90 -9.87
C ALA A 773 -42.79 -11.77 -10.94
N GLY A 774 -43.29 -12.93 -10.54
CA GLY A 774 -43.90 -13.95 -11.40
C GLY A 774 -42.92 -14.54 -12.41
N LYS A 775 -42.78 -13.88 -13.58
CA LYS A 775 -41.85 -14.23 -14.67
C LYS A 775 -41.30 -12.99 -15.41
N LYS A 776 -41.27 -11.83 -14.75
CA LYS A 776 -40.80 -10.56 -15.32
C LYS A 776 -40.00 -9.78 -14.29
N GLU A 777 -39.09 -8.93 -14.76
CA GLU A 777 -38.50 -7.87 -13.94
C GLU A 777 -39.59 -6.90 -13.49
N PHE A 778 -39.44 -6.37 -12.27
CA PHE A 778 -40.37 -5.41 -11.70
C PHE A 778 -40.09 -4.01 -12.27
N THR A 779 -41.15 -3.38 -12.79
CA THR A 779 -41.10 -2.01 -13.27
C THR A 779 -41.87 -1.06 -12.35
N PHE A 780 -41.23 0.06 -12.05
CA PHE A 780 -41.83 1.19 -11.35
C PHE A 780 -42.89 1.87 -12.24
N LYS A 781 -43.89 2.48 -11.61
CA LYS A 781 -44.78 3.46 -12.24
C LYS A 781 -44.14 4.85 -12.15
N ASP A 782 -44.69 5.80 -12.90
CA ASP A 782 -44.33 7.22 -12.78
C ASP A 782 -44.40 7.67 -11.30
N ASP A 783 -43.42 8.48 -10.88
CA ASP A 783 -43.19 8.96 -9.51
C ASP A 783 -42.94 7.92 -8.40
N GLU A 784 -42.93 6.60 -8.68
CA GLU A 784 -42.52 5.59 -7.69
C GLU A 784 -40.98 5.55 -7.49
N THR A 785 -40.54 5.39 -6.23
CA THR A 785 -39.12 5.27 -5.87
C THR A 785 -38.89 4.28 -4.71
N VAL A 786 -37.65 3.81 -4.61
CA VAL A 786 -37.14 2.95 -3.53
C VAL A 786 -35.86 3.54 -2.95
N THR A 787 -35.61 3.31 -1.66
CA THR A 787 -34.32 3.60 -1.04
C THR A 787 -33.44 2.37 -1.12
N ALA A 788 -32.23 2.51 -1.66
CA ALA A 788 -31.22 1.45 -1.71
C ALA A 788 -29.98 1.85 -0.89
N GLU A 789 -29.25 0.85 -0.40
CA GLU A 789 -28.04 1.02 0.40
C GLU A 789 -26.92 0.14 -0.17
N LEU A 790 -25.78 0.74 -0.56
CA LEU A 790 -24.56 0.00 -0.88
C LEU A 790 -23.60 -0.02 0.33
N PRO A 791 -22.87 -1.12 0.59
CA PRO A 791 -21.83 -1.15 1.62
C PRO A 791 -20.64 -0.24 1.25
N VAL A 792 -19.98 0.34 2.26
CA VAL A 792 -18.72 1.08 2.11
C VAL A 792 -17.57 0.25 2.69
N PRO A 793 -16.58 -0.15 1.88
CA PRO A 793 -15.41 -0.91 2.36
C PRO A 793 -14.64 -0.08 3.38
N ALA A 794 -13.97 -0.75 4.33
CA ALA A 794 -13.36 -0.09 5.49
C ALA A 794 -12.41 1.06 5.10
N SER A 795 -11.60 0.84 4.07
CA SER A 795 -10.69 1.82 3.44
C SER A 795 -11.37 3.13 3.04
N ALA A 796 -12.60 3.07 2.53
CA ALA A 796 -13.27 4.23 1.93
C ALA A 796 -14.17 5.01 2.91
N ARG A 797 -14.43 4.50 4.11
CA ARG A 797 -15.33 5.12 5.11
C ARG A 797 -14.92 6.53 5.50
N LYS A 798 -13.61 6.80 5.54
CA LYS A 798 -13.04 8.15 5.79
C LYS A 798 -13.37 9.13 4.65
N LEU A 799 -13.35 8.68 3.40
CA LEU A 799 -13.73 9.46 2.22
C LEU A 799 -15.26 9.69 2.18
N ALA A 800 -16.04 8.72 2.65
CA ALA A 800 -17.49 8.82 2.75
C ALA A 800 -17.92 9.87 3.79
N GLY A 801 -17.31 9.87 4.98
CA GLY A 801 -17.49 10.92 5.99
C GLY A 801 -16.99 12.30 5.56
N GLN A 802 -16.02 12.37 4.64
CA GLN A 802 -15.58 13.62 4.00
C GLN A 802 -16.51 14.08 2.85
N GLY A 803 -17.56 13.33 2.51
CA GLY A 803 -18.47 13.66 1.40
C GLY A 803 -17.84 13.55 0.00
N LYS A 804 -16.74 12.81 -0.13
CA LYS A 804 -16.01 12.58 -1.41
C LYS A 804 -16.58 11.41 -2.22
N LEU A 805 -17.31 10.50 -1.57
CA LEU A 805 -17.97 9.40 -2.26
C LEU A 805 -19.40 9.74 -2.70
N THR A 806 -19.91 8.99 -3.65
CA THR A 806 -21.36 8.86 -3.94
C THR A 806 -21.67 7.43 -4.38
N VAL A 807 -22.93 7.15 -4.69
CA VAL A 807 -23.32 6.01 -5.53
C VAL A 807 -23.53 6.51 -6.95
N GLY A 808 -22.91 5.83 -7.92
CA GLY A 808 -23.19 6.02 -9.33
C GLY A 808 -24.22 5.01 -9.84
N TYR A 809 -25.13 5.47 -10.69
CA TYR A 809 -25.89 4.65 -11.64
C TYR A 809 -25.13 4.59 -12.97
N TYR A 810 -24.91 3.40 -13.53
CA TYR A 810 -24.39 3.30 -14.90
C TYR A 810 -25.54 3.29 -15.91
N ASN A 811 -25.68 4.39 -16.66
CA ASN A 811 -26.60 4.51 -17.77
C ASN A 811 -26.04 3.77 -19.00
N PRO A 812 -26.61 2.62 -19.43
CA PRO A 812 -26.07 1.85 -20.54
C PRO A 812 -26.35 2.48 -21.91
N THR A 813 -27.31 3.42 -22.00
CA THR A 813 -27.68 4.11 -23.24
C THR A 813 -26.76 5.30 -23.48
N GLU A 814 -26.46 6.10 -22.45
CA GLU A 814 -25.51 7.22 -22.53
C GLU A 814 -24.05 6.83 -22.28
N LYS A 815 -23.78 5.59 -21.83
CA LYS A 815 -22.46 5.12 -21.36
C LYS A 815 -21.84 6.05 -20.31
N LYS A 816 -22.61 6.42 -19.28
CA LYS A 816 -22.17 7.38 -18.24
C LYS A 816 -22.53 6.92 -16.85
N TRP A 817 -21.73 7.36 -15.90
CA TRP A 817 -22.06 7.32 -14.49
C TRP A 817 -22.83 8.58 -14.09
N GLU A 818 -24.03 8.41 -13.55
CA GLU A 818 -24.86 9.49 -13.01
C GLU A 818 -24.82 9.47 -11.48
N ASP A 819 -24.66 10.64 -10.86
CA ASP A 819 -24.54 10.79 -9.41
C ASP A 819 -25.91 10.68 -8.71
N MET A 820 -26.13 9.60 -7.95
CA MET A 820 -27.38 9.35 -7.24
C MET A 820 -27.57 10.21 -5.98
N ASN A 821 -26.68 11.18 -5.73
CA ASN A 821 -26.67 12.07 -4.56
C ASN A 821 -26.74 11.30 -3.23
N ALA A 822 -25.98 10.21 -3.15
CA ALA A 822 -26.03 9.29 -2.02
C ALA A 822 -25.50 9.92 -0.72
N THR A 823 -26.15 9.58 0.39
CA THR A 823 -25.78 10.04 1.74
C THR A 823 -25.11 8.91 2.52
N TYR A 824 -23.96 9.18 3.15
CA TYR A 824 -23.27 8.20 3.97
C TYR A 824 -23.96 7.99 5.33
N ASN A 825 -24.17 6.74 5.71
CA ASN A 825 -24.71 6.33 7.01
C ASN A 825 -23.59 5.72 7.87
N GLU A 826 -22.95 6.54 8.69
CA GLU A 826 -21.82 6.17 9.56
C GLU A 826 -22.12 4.96 10.47
N LYS A 827 -23.37 4.82 10.95
CA LYS A 827 -23.75 3.74 11.88
C LYS A 827 -23.85 2.38 11.19
N LYS A 828 -24.21 2.36 9.90
CA LYS A 828 -24.29 1.16 9.07
C LYS A 828 -23.04 0.91 8.25
N ASN A 829 -22.24 1.95 7.99
CA ASN A 829 -21.20 1.99 6.97
C ASN A 829 -21.75 1.75 5.55
N THR A 830 -22.92 2.32 5.23
CA THR A 830 -23.57 2.21 3.90
C THR A 830 -23.75 3.58 3.24
N MET A 831 -23.76 3.63 1.91
CA MET A 831 -24.24 4.79 1.14
C MET A 831 -25.72 4.58 0.80
N ALA A 832 -26.61 5.39 1.37
CA ALA A 832 -28.04 5.37 1.10
C ALA A 832 -28.40 6.32 -0.05
N PHE A 833 -29.19 5.85 -1.02
CA PHE A 833 -29.64 6.62 -2.17
C PHE A 833 -31.07 6.24 -2.57
N THR A 834 -31.70 7.04 -3.43
CA THR A 834 -33.07 6.80 -3.91
C THR A 834 -33.06 6.58 -5.43
N THR A 835 -33.80 5.59 -5.93
CA THR A 835 -33.91 5.29 -7.36
C THR A 835 -35.34 4.91 -7.77
N SER A 836 -35.65 5.09 -9.06
CA SER A 836 -36.90 4.71 -9.73
C SER A 836 -36.69 3.61 -10.80
N HIS A 837 -35.54 2.92 -10.77
CA HIS A 837 -35.17 1.88 -11.73
C HIS A 837 -34.19 0.86 -11.14
N PHE A 838 -34.05 -0.28 -11.81
CA PHE A 838 -33.07 -1.34 -11.50
C PHE A 838 -31.96 -1.35 -12.54
N SER A 839 -30.71 -1.53 -12.09
CA SER A 839 -29.52 -1.45 -12.93
C SER A 839 -28.23 -1.82 -12.17
N LYS A 840 -27.09 -1.51 -12.80
CA LYS A 840 -25.75 -1.54 -12.23
C LYS A 840 -25.47 -0.27 -11.43
N TYR A 841 -25.16 -0.44 -10.15
CA TYR A 841 -24.80 0.62 -9.21
C TYR A 841 -23.42 0.37 -8.59
N ALA A 842 -22.69 1.42 -8.24
CA ALA A 842 -21.38 1.30 -7.61
C ALA A 842 -21.11 2.44 -6.63
N VAL A 843 -20.29 2.20 -5.59
CA VAL A 843 -19.72 3.28 -4.79
C VAL A 843 -18.55 3.90 -5.57
N LEU A 844 -18.57 5.21 -5.76
CA LEU A 844 -17.62 5.95 -6.59
C LEU A 844 -16.98 7.11 -5.81
N GLU A 845 -15.66 7.25 -5.93
CA GLU A 845 -14.89 8.41 -5.48
C GLU A 845 -14.93 9.49 -6.55
N LYS A 846 -15.25 10.72 -6.15
CA LYS A 846 -15.27 11.89 -7.05
C LYS A 846 -13.83 12.38 -7.25
N THR A 847 -13.37 12.42 -8.49
CA THR A 847 -11.98 12.82 -8.80
C THR A 847 -11.79 14.33 -8.66
N ALA A 848 -10.53 14.79 -8.64
CA ALA A 848 -10.21 16.22 -8.65
C ALA A 848 -10.86 16.97 -9.83
N GLN A 849 -11.11 16.30 -10.96
CA GLN A 849 -11.79 16.89 -12.13
C GLN A 849 -13.30 17.11 -11.89
N ALA A 850 -13.91 16.39 -10.94
CA ALA A 850 -15.26 16.70 -10.43
C ALA A 850 -15.24 17.84 -9.38
N ASP A 851 -14.22 17.89 -8.51
CA ASP A 851 -14.08 18.97 -7.51
C ASP A 851 -13.70 20.34 -8.12
N VAL A 852 -13.07 20.36 -9.30
CA VAL A 852 -12.87 21.58 -10.12
C VAL A 852 -14.19 22.31 -10.40
N MET A 853 -15.32 21.59 -10.47
CA MET A 853 -16.66 22.16 -10.69
C MET A 853 -17.32 22.70 -9.40
N ARG A 854 -16.70 22.52 -8.22
CA ARG A 854 -17.22 22.97 -6.91
C ARG A 854 -16.53 24.22 -6.35
N LYS A 855 -15.31 24.55 -6.78
CA LYS A 855 -14.65 25.84 -6.46
C LYS A 855 -15.10 26.95 -7.43
N PRO A 856 -15.08 28.24 -7.04
CA PRO A 856 -15.40 29.34 -7.97
C PRO A 856 -14.38 29.38 -9.12
N ALA A 857 -14.85 29.13 -10.34
CA ALA A 857 -14.00 28.95 -11.51
C ALA A 857 -13.18 30.21 -11.87
N VAL A 858 -11.87 30.12 -11.74
CA VAL A 858 -10.91 31.12 -12.20
C VAL A 858 -10.50 30.75 -13.63
N ILE A 859 -11.07 31.45 -14.61
CA ILE A 859 -10.79 31.25 -16.03
C ILE A 859 -9.81 32.33 -16.50
N LYS A 860 -8.58 31.94 -16.88
CA LYS A 860 -7.59 32.82 -17.52
C LYS A 860 -7.61 32.57 -19.03
N LEU A 861 -7.80 33.63 -19.81
CA LEU A 861 -7.85 33.59 -21.27
C LEU A 861 -6.84 34.61 -21.83
N THR A 862 -5.94 34.16 -22.70
CA THR A 862 -5.00 35.04 -23.41
C THR A 862 -5.52 35.31 -24.82
N LEU A 863 -5.65 36.59 -25.20
CA LEU A 863 -6.16 36.96 -26.53
C LEU A 863 -5.24 36.43 -27.64
N GLY A 864 -5.84 35.88 -28.69
CA GLY A 864 -5.11 35.33 -29.84
C GLY A 864 -4.55 33.92 -29.63
N GLN A 865 -4.51 33.40 -28.41
CA GLN A 865 -3.95 32.10 -28.07
C GLN A 865 -5.01 30.99 -27.94
N VAL A 866 -4.59 29.74 -28.13
CA VAL A 866 -5.40 28.57 -27.74
C VAL A 866 -5.17 28.13 -26.30
N GLU A 867 -4.10 28.59 -25.65
CA GLU A 867 -3.84 28.28 -24.25
C GLU A 867 -4.72 29.12 -23.31
N ALA A 868 -5.36 28.42 -22.36
CA ALA A 868 -6.13 28.96 -21.27
C ALA A 868 -5.67 28.33 -19.94
N GLN A 869 -6.11 28.89 -18.81
CA GLN A 869 -6.02 28.21 -17.52
C GLN A 869 -7.40 28.15 -16.86
N LEU A 870 -7.71 27.00 -16.24
CA LEU A 870 -8.90 26.82 -15.41
C LEU A 870 -8.45 26.41 -14.00
N ASN A 871 -8.70 27.26 -13.01
CA ASN A 871 -8.26 27.08 -11.62
C ASN A 871 -6.73 26.84 -11.48
N GLY A 872 -5.93 27.39 -12.40
CA GLY A 872 -4.47 27.23 -12.48
C GLY A 872 -4.00 26.20 -13.50
N TYR A 873 -4.79 25.14 -13.76
CA TYR A 873 -4.43 24.08 -14.70
C TYR A 873 -4.49 24.57 -16.15
N LYS A 874 -3.45 24.25 -16.95
CA LYS A 874 -3.42 24.53 -18.40
C LYS A 874 -4.55 23.80 -19.13
N TYR A 875 -5.18 24.47 -20.09
CA TYR A 875 -6.25 23.93 -20.94
C TYR A 875 -6.09 24.44 -22.38
N SER A 876 -6.33 23.58 -23.38
CA SER A 876 -6.25 23.95 -24.80
C SER A 876 -7.63 24.17 -25.40
N LEU A 877 -7.86 25.37 -25.94
CA LEU A 877 -9.12 25.79 -26.55
C LEU A 877 -9.21 25.35 -28.01
N ASP A 878 -10.37 24.83 -28.40
CA ASP A 878 -10.65 24.51 -29.80
C ASP A 878 -10.94 25.74 -30.69
N ALA A 879 -11.00 26.95 -30.11
CA ALA A 879 -10.98 28.22 -30.82
C ALA A 879 -10.43 29.33 -29.91
N LYS A 880 -9.55 30.18 -30.46
CA LYS A 880 -8.92 31.29 -29.72
C LYS A 880 -9.91 32.44 -29.40
N PRO A 881 -9.87 33.05 -28.20
CA PRO A 881 -10.60 34.27 -27.91
C PRO A 881 -9.90 35.47 -28.57
N PHE A 882 -10.64 36.50 -28.96
CA PHE A 882 -10.07 37.65 -29.66
C PHE A 882 -10.86 38.94 -29.39
N LEU A 883 -10.26 40.08 -29.70
CA LEU A 883 -10.95 41.36 -29.73
C LEU A 883 -11.55 41.56 -31.12
N ASP A 884 -12.88 41.55 -31.23
CA ASP A 884 -13.58 41.98 -32.42
C ASP A 884 -13.57 43.52 -32.46
N THR A 885 -12.98 44.08 -33.52
CA THR A 885 -12.81 45.52 -33.71
C THR A 885 -14.00 46.20 -34.39
N GLU A 886 -14.92 45.45 -35.01
CA GLU A 886 -16.13 45.99 -35.63
C GLU A 886 -17.20 46.28 -34.57
N VAL A 887 -17.38 45.37 -33.61
CA VAL A 887 -18.28 45.57 -32.46
C VAL A 887 -17.58 46.08 -31.20
N ASN A 888 -16.25 46.20 -31.23
CA ASN A 888 -15.40 46.57 -30.09
C ASN A 888 -15.71 45.75 -28.83
N ARG A 889 -15.58 44.42 -28.92
CA ARG A 889 -15.82 43.48 -27.83
C ARG A 889 -14.85 42.31 -27.86
N THR A 890 -14.38 41.88 -26.69
CA THR A 890 -13.76 40.56 -26.54
C THR A 890 -14.79 39.47 -26.76
N LEU A 891 -14.61 38.69 -27.83
CA LEU A 891 -15.43 37.54 -28.15
C LEU A 891 -14.74 36.25 -27.70
N VAL A 892 -15.51 35.36 -27.09
CA VAL A 892 -15.03 34.09 -26.52
C VAL A 892 -15.86 32.90 -27.04
N PRO A 893 -15.29 31.68 -27.11
CA PRO A 893 -16.05 30.48 -27.46
C PRO A 893 -17.12 30.20 -26.41
N VAL A 894 -18.39 30.22 -26.80
CA VAL A 894 -19.52 30.13 -25.85
C VAL A 894 -19.50 28.85 -25.02
N ARG A 895 -19.06 27.74 -25.64
CA ARG A 895 -19.03 26.42 -25.02
C ARG A 895 -18.08 26.39 -23.83
N PHE A 896 -16.78 26.58 -24.08
CA PHE A 896 -15.74 26.51 -23.04
C PHE A 896 -16.06 27.39 -21.83
N VAL A 897 -16.41 28.66 -22.05
CA VAL A 897 -16.66 29.60 -20.93
C VAL A 897 -17.91 29.21 -20.14
N SER A 898 -18.96 28.68 -20.78
CA SER A 898 -20.17 28.25 -20.08
C SER A 898 -19.97 26.92 -19.34
N GLU A 899 -19.28 25.97 -19.96
CA GLU A 899 -18.98 24.66 -19.35
C GLU A 899 -18.01 24.80 -18.16
N ALA A 900 -16.97 25.64 -18.28
CA ALA A 900 -16.09 26.01 -17.17
C ALA A 900 -16.79 26.77 -16.04
N LEU A 901 -17.92 27.44 -16.32
CA LEU A 901 -18.83 28.02 -15.32
C LEU A 901 -19.86 27.01 -14.78
N GLY A 902 -19.78 25.73 -15.13
CA GLY A 902 -20.69 24.68 -14.66
C GLY A 902 -22.07 24.71 -15.34
N CYS A 903 -22.13 25.03 -16.63
CA CYS A 903 -23.35 24.97 -17.45
C CYS A 903 -23.28 23.86 -18.50
N LYS A 904 -24.41 23.21 -18.81
CA LYS A 904 -24.55 22.35 -20.00
C LYS A 904 -24.82 23.20 -21.23
N VAL A 905 -24.22 22.88 -22.39
CA VAL A 905 -24.32 23.67 -23.64
C VAL A 905 -24.76 22.82 -24.83
N ASP A 906 -26.07 22.81 -25.08
CA ASP A 906 -26.72 22.09 -26.17
C ASP A 906 -26.72 22.93 -27.47
N TRP A 907 -26.53 22.28 -28.64
CA TRP A 907 -26.62 22.92 -29.96
C TRP A 907 -27.80 22.37 -30.77
N ILE A 908 -28.80 23.22 -31.00
CA ILE A 908 -30.04 22.88 -31.71
C ILE A 908 -29.87 23.30 -33.18
N ALA A 909 -29.21 22.42 -33.94
CA ALA A 909 -28.81 22.69 -35.33
C ALA A 909 -29.98 23.11 -36.26
N LYS A 910 -31.15 22.49 -36.09
CA LYS A 910 -32.38 22.78 -36.87
C LYS A 910 -32.82 24.24 -36.75
N ASP A 911 -32.71 24.81 -35.56
CA ASP A 911 -33.19 26.14 -35.21
C ASP A 911 -32.05 27.18 -35.18
N LYS A 912 -30.80 26.74 -35.39
CA LYS A 912 -29.56 27.52 -35.20
C LYS A 912 -29.45 28.16 -33.80
N LYS A 913 -29.81 27.42 -32.75
CA LYS A 913 -29.78 27.89 -31.35
C LYS A 913 -28.69 27.22 -30.52
N VAL A 914 -28.03 27.97 -29.64
CA VAL A 914 -27.25 27.44 -28.51
C VAL A 914 -28.09 27.59 -27.25
N GLU A 915 -28.27 26.51 -26.51
CA GLU A 915 -29.06 26.47 -25.27
C GLU A 915 -28.16 26.11 -24.09
N ILE A 916 -28.03 27.04 -23.14
CA ILE A 916 -27.13 26.96 -21.98
C ILE A 916 -27.97 26.76 -20.72
N LYS A 917 -27.68 25.72 -19.93
CA LYS A 917 -28.46 25.34 -18.74
C LYS A 917 -27.58 25.29 -17.49
N LYS A 918 -28.05 25.88 -16.37
CA LYS A 918 -27.43 25.76 -15.04
C LYS A 918 -28.49 25.77 -13.94
N GLY A 919 -28.83 24.58 -13.45
CA GLY A 919 -30.02 24.38 -12.62
C GLY A 919 -31.27 24.87 -13.37
N ASN A 920 -32.11 25.65 -12.69
CA ASN A 920 -33.32 26.23 -13.30
C ASN A 920 -33.06 27.42 -14.23
N ASN A 921 -31.79 27.85 -14.42
CA ASN A 921 -31.47 28.93 -15.37
C ASN A 921 -31.24 28.36 -16.78
N VAL A 922 -31.88 28.98 -17.77
CA VAL A 922 -31.80 28.60 -19.19
C VAL A 922 -31.58 29.84 -20.05
N VAL A 923 -30.54 29.84 -20.88
CA VAL A 923 -30.23 30.90 -21.84
C VAL A 923 -30.28 30.32 -23.26
N VAL A 924 -31.12 30.89 -24.13
CA VAL A 924 -31.27 30.46 -25.53
C VAL A 924 -30.80 31.56 -26.47
N LEU A 925 -29.62 31.36 -27.03
CA LEU A 925 -28.98 32.19 -28.06
C LEU A 925 -29.44 31.71 -29.44
N THR A 926 -29.74 32.64 -30.37
CA THR A 926 -30.04 32.29 -31.77
C THR A 926 -29.01 32.95 -32.70
N LEU A 927 -28.37 32.18 -33.59
CA LEU A 927 -27.33 32.73 -34.47
C LEU A 927 -27.86 33.88 -35.34
N GLY A 928 -27.06 34.93 -35.47
CA GLY A 928 -27.42 36.15 -36.21
C GLY A 928 -28.45 37.06 -35.52
N SER A 929 -29.03 36.64 -34.39
CA SER A 929 -29.94 37.47 -33.58
C SER A 929 -29.21 38.15 -32.42
N LYS A 930 -29.44 39.45 -32.21
CA LYS A 930 -29.07 40.12 -30.95
C LYS A 930 -30.06 39.82 -29.81
N GLU A 931 -31.26 39.34 -30.13
CA GLU A 931 -32.24 38.91 -29.13
C GLU A 931 -31.89 37.51 -28.61
N VAL A 932 -31.85 37.39 -27.29
CA VAL A 932 -31.57 36.18 -26.51
C VAL A 932 -32.68 35.97 -25.47
N LEU A 933 -33.06 34.73 -25.20
CA LEU A 933 -33.99 34.42 -24.12
C LEU A 933 -33.20 34.02 -22.86
N VAL A 934 -33.46 34.67 -21.73
CA VAL A 934 -32.92 34.33 -20.41
C VAL A 934 -34.10 34.00 -19.49
N ASN A 935 -34.20 32.74 -19.05
CA ASN A 935 -35.32 32.21 -18.26
C ASN A 935 -36.69 32.56 -18.89
N GLY A 936 -36.81 32.40 -20.21
CA GLY A 936 -38.00 32.72 -21.01
C GLY A 936 -38.24 34.21 -21.28
N ARG A 937 -37.47 35.13 -20.70
CA ARG A 937 -37.58 36.58 -20.91
C ARG A 937 -36.62 37.03 -22.01
N LYS A 938 -37.07 37.92 -22.91
CA LYS A 938 -36.21 38.53 -23.93
C LYS A 938 -35.19 39.49 -23.29
N SER A 939 -33.95 39.40 -23.75
CA SER A 939 -32.85 40.34 -23.49
C SER A 939 -32.08 40.60 -24.80
N ILE A 940 -31.17 41.58 -24.80
CA ILE A 940 -30.44 42.03 -26.00
C ILE A 940 -28.93 41.98 -25.72
N MET A 941 -28.17 41.46 -26.69
CA MET A 941 -26.71 41.41 -26.67
C MET A 941 -26.08 42.51 -27.52
N ASP A 942 -24.87 42.95 -27.14
CA ASP A 942 -24.07 43.93 -27.88
C ASP A 942 -23.84 43.52 -29.35
N CYS A 943 -23.51 42.25 -29.59
CA CYS A 943 -23.42 41.64 -30.92
C CYS A 943 -24.27 40.37 -30.99
N ALA A 944 -24.60 39.93 -32.20
CA ALA A 944 -25.25 38.64 -32.41
C ALA A 944 -24.22 37.51 -32.26
N PRO A 945 -24.63 36.30 -31.83
CA PRO A 945 -23.74 35.16 -31.80
C PRO A 945 -23.55 34.64 -33.22
N ASN A 946 -22.31 34.34 -33.59
CA ASN A 946 -21.96 33.89 -34.94
C ASN A 946 -21.02 32.68 -34.88
N ILE A 947 -21.07 31.83 -35.91
CA ILE A 947 -20.09 30.75 -36.08
C ILE A 947 -18.86 31.31 -36.78
N MET A 948 -17.69 31.10 -36.19
CA MET A 948 -16.40 31.54 -36.72
C MET A 948 -15.43 30.35 -36.79
N PRO A 949 -14.39 30.38 -37.65
CA PRO A 949 -13.41 29.31 -37.76
C PRO A 949 -12.78 28.92 -36.41
N PRO A 950 -12.58 27.63 -36.11
CA PRO A 950 -12.76 26.45 -36.96
C PRO A 950 -14.18 25.85 -36.95
N GLY A 951 -15.20 26.62 -36.54
CA GLY A 951 -16.60 26.16 -36.44
C GLY A 951 -17.11 26.22 -34.99
N ARG A 952 -16.97 27.36 -34.33
CA ARG A 952 -17.46 27.60 -32.96
C ARG A 952 -18.29 28.86 -32.88
N THR A 953 -19.30 28.84 -32.01
CA THR A 953 -20.16 30.00 -31.75
C THR A 953 -19.46 30.95 -30.77
N PHE A 954 -19.29 32.20 -31.19
CA PHE A 954 -18.69 33.26 -30.39
C PHE A 954 -19.73 34.21 -29.81
N VAL A 955 -19.42 34.79 -28.65
CA VAL A 955 -20.29 35.67 -27.85
C VAL A 955 -19.44 36.70 -27.09
N PRO A 956 -19.99 37.89 -26.73
CA PRO A 956 -19.29 38.84 -25.87
C PRO A 956 -19.02 38.25 -24.49
N LEU A 957 -17.76 38.31 -24.03
CA LEU A 957 -17.37 37.85 -22.69
C LEU A 957 -18.23 38.50 -21.60
N ARG A 958 -18.49 39.81 -21.71
CA ARG A 958 -19.37 40.56 -20.79
C ARG A 958 -20.74 39.90 -20.66
N PHE A 959 -21.42 39.63 -21.78
CA PHE A 959 -22.78 39.09 -21.77
C PHE A 959 -22.85 37.74 -21.04
N ILE A 960 -21.90 36.83 -21.34
CA ILE A 960 -21.83 35.54 -20.66
C ILE A 960 -21.56 35.71 -19.17
N SER A 961 -20.65 36.60 -18.77
CA SER A 961 -20.38 36.86 -17.36
C SER A 961 -21.58 37.45 -16.61
N GLU A 962 -22.28 38.43 -17.19
CA GLU A 962 -23.43 39.09 -16.55
C GLU A 962 -24.68 38.19 -16.49
N THR A 963 -24.76 37.19 -17.36
CA THR A 963 -25.92 36.28 -17.45
C THR A 963 -25.73 34.97 -16.68
N LEU A 964 -24.51 34.44 -16.60
CA LEU A 964 -24.22 33.12 -15.98
C LEU A 964 -23.56 33.20 -14.59
N VAL A 965 -23.09 34.38 -14.16
CA VAL A 965 -22.40 34.57 -12.87
C VAL A 965 -23.24 35.45 -11.93
N PRO A 966 -23.42 35.07 -10.64
CA PRO A 966 -24.07 35.93 -9.66
C PRO A 966 -23.33 37.25 -9.43
N LYS A 967 -24.07 38.34 -9.20
CA LYS A 967 -23.55 39.71 -8.98
C LYS A 967 -22.63 39.89 -7.76
N SER A 968 -22.42 38.86 -6.95
CA SER A 968 -21.51 38.85 -5.80
C SER A 968 -20.04 38.65 -6.18
N ASN A 969 -19.74 38.24 -7.42
CA ASN A 969 -18.41 37.76 -7.79
C ASN A 969 -17.63 38.81 -8.59
N THR A 970 -16.46 39.21 -8.09
CA THR A 970 -15.60 40.23 -8.70
C THR A 970 -14.90 39.73 -9.96
N ILE A 971 -15.05 40.46 -11.07
CA ILE A 971 -14.32 40.22 -12.32
C ILE A 971 -13.29 41.33 -12.50
N LYS A 972 -12.03 40.96 -12.76
CA LYS A 972 -10.97 41.88 -13.19
C LYS A 972 -10.61 41.58 -14.65
N GLN A 973 -10.94 42.50 -15.56
CA GLN A 973 -10.28 42.53 -16.87
C GLN A 973 -8.89 43.12 -16.66
N LEU A 974 -7.88 42.27 -16.58
CA LEU A 974 -6.50 42.69 -16.77
C LEU A 974 -6.35 43.08 -18.25
N SER A 975 -5.84 44.28 -18.49
CA SER A 975 -5.40 44.71 -19.83
C SER A 975 -3.98 44.15 -20.09
N PRO A 976 -3.48 44.18 -21.34
CA PRO A 976 -2.11 43.77 -21.64
C PRO A 976 -1.06 44.56 -20.82
#